data_AF-A0A1I4GSY2-F1
#
_entry.id   AF-A0A1I4GSY2-F1
#
_cell.length_a   1.000
_cell.length_b   1.000
_cell.length_c   1.000
_cell.angle_alpha   90.00
_cell.angle_beta   90.00
_cell.angle_gamma   90.00
#
_symmetry.space_group_name_H-M   'P 1'
#
loop_
_entity.id
_entity.type
_entity.pdbx_description
1 polymer ?
#
loop_
_entity_poly.entity_id
_entity_poly.type
_entity_poly.pdbx_seq_one_letter_code
_entity_poly.pdbx_strand_id
1 'polypeptide(L)'
;METGKIKSHYSGFIVIRLMQKIKPASEPVESLRSFSAACKLQGIEKLLDLYDIKDTRPVIRAFPPNKILELEKQAAQTELPPLHSLTAYWKLDIRHLTEKSEEIVKCFNALDEVDIAYRELEATDPAVSPADDPYNVSQGYLDAAPVGIDARWAWTQLNGEGAGIGFVDLEQGWFLNHEDFASKSPSLLYGDNRDGIGTYVGNHGTAVLGEVIADDNTVGVVGIAPSVSSVNVTSHWDTAKNSCCHVADAIAGALPTLQVGDVLLLEVQRGIGLPTETDVADFDAIRLAVSLGIIVVEAAGNGGVDLDNYTDGGGNFVLNRGNADFKDSGAIVVGASLSSLPHNRAVFPNWASNFGSRIDCYAWGENVTTAGYGGLDNGGGDNNRTYTSTFNGTSSASPIISGAALIVQGMYEANTNNRLSSLQMRALLSDPATGTAQGEDVAGNIGVMPDLRSIIETTLEIPRLVTVIADTGDFGNVCVGSFRDKVLVLSNSGNRRLIVTNITSNSGEFLLPSVSSYPLIIEAGNSLPVPIRLQPTSFGPKAATITVISNNPNGPKEVLVSGNASAPRLAVIIAAAGNFGDACIGSFIDKMITLSNSGHCALTISNITSSSAEFIVANVLSYPLNIEAGGSLQVPVRFQPTSFGSKSATITVTSDDPASPQSVNVSGMAPSGKLAVTGSLCFGGVKACCSMERTLSICNVGACNLNVTSVAFKRKSRHWKLINNPFPATLHPGSCLDIVVRYKATEKCPRCCELVITSDDPMNPVKILDVMAYTDWNEYSRQYCEDCQKGCCDKHHNKSCERECLDDCCDEDESEYV
;
A
#
# COMPACT_ATOMS: atom_id res chain seq x y z
N MET A 1 30.19 -10.37 2.35
CA MET A 1 29.65 -11.69 2.72
C MET A 1 28.68 -11.51 3.87
N GLU A 2 27.42 -11.25 3.54
CA GLU A 2 26.28 -11.69 4.36
C GLU A 2 25.57 -12.71 3.48
N THR A 3 25.38 -13.93 3.99
CA THR A 3 24.71 -15.01 3.27
C THR A 3 23.24 -14.63 3.11
N GLY A 4 22.89 -14.15 1.92
CA GLY A 4 21.52 -13.87 1.51
C GLY A 4 20.70 -15.15 1.51
N LYS A 5 20.06 -15.45 2.65
CA LYS A 5 18.99 -16.44 2.69
C LYS A 5 17.79 -15.87 1.91
N ILE A 6 17.49 -16.49 0.78
CA ILE A 6 16.23 -16.31 0.06
C ILE A 6 15.11 -16.51 1.08
N LYS A 7 14.33 -15.46 1.37
CA LYS A 7 13.14 -15.58 2.21
C LYS A 7 12.07 -16.24 1.35
N SER A 8 11.72 -17.49 1.64
CA SER A 8 10.60 -18.17 0.98
C SER A 8 9.31 -17.38 1.18
N HIS A 9 8.55 -17.16 0.10
CA HIS A 9 7.25 -16.51 0.13
C HIS A 9 6.18 -17.54 0.53
N TYR A 10 5.36 -17.20 1.53
CA TYR A 10 4.36 -18.10 2.12
C TYR A 10 2.96 -17.57 1.83
N SER A 11 2.03 -18.46 1.46
CA SER A 11 0.69 -18.13 1.00
C SER A 11 -0.25 -17.59 2.10
N GLY A 12 0.25 -17.47 3.33
CA GLY A 12 -0.53 -17.13 4.52
C GLY A 12 -1.37 -18.29 5.07
N PHE A 13 -1.12 -19.52 4.64
CA PHE A 13 -1.75 -20.72 5.19
C PHE A 13 -0.72 -21.63 5.88
N ILE A 14 -1.19 -22.40 6.86
CA ILE A 14 -0.47 -23.54 7.41
C ILE A 14 -1.18 -24.81 6.95
N VAL A 15 -0.41 -25.81 6.53
CA VAL A 15 -0.92 -27.16 6.27
C VAL A 15 -0.47 -28.07 7.40
N ILE A 16 -1.41 -28.83 7.94
CA ILE A 16 -1.13 -29.91 8.89
C ILE A 16 -1.53 -31.25 8.30
N ARG A 17 -0.81 -32.30 8.68
CA ARG A 17 -1.15 -33.70 8.44
C ARG A 17 -1.37 -34.38 9.78
N LEU A 18 -2.51 -35.04 9.93
CA LEU A 18 -2.82 -35.80 11.14
C LEU A 18 -2.05 -37.13 11.18
N MET A 19 -1.74 -37.61 12.39
CA MET A 19 -1.08 -38.90 12.61
C MET A 19 -1.87 -40.06 11.98
N GLN A 20 -1.18 -41.00 11.32
CA GLN A 20 -1.81 -42.15 10.64
C GLN A 20 -2.70 -43.02 11.55
N LYS A 21 -2.44 -43.02 12.87
CA LYS A 21 -3.27 -43.72 13.87
C LYS A 21 -4.68 -43.12 14.04
N ILE A 22 -4.90 -41.89 13.57
CA ILE A 22 -6.19 -41.20 13.62
C ILE A 22 -7.04 -41.71 12.47
N LYS A 23 -8.27 -42.14 12.79
CA LYS A 23 -9.20 -42.67 11.80
C LYS A 23 -9.50 -41.60 10.74
N PRO A 24 -9.32 -41.88 9.43
CA PRO A 24 -9.57 -40.90 8.39
C PRO A 24 -11.05 -40.53 8.29
N ALA A 25 -11.32 -39.32 7.81
CA ALA A 25 -12.69 -38.89 7.48
C ALA A 25 -13.21 -39.75 6.32
N SER A 26 -14.30 -40.49 6.54
CA SER A 26 -14.99 -41.23 5.48
C SER A 26 -16.15 -40.46 4.86
N GLU A 27 -16.57 -39.36 5.48
CA GLU A 27 -17.64 -38.48 5.04
C GLU A 27 -17.11 -37.03 4.96
N PRO A 28 -17.74 -36.14 4.19
CA PRO A 28 -17.38 -34.73 4.17
C PRO A 28 -17.48 -34.11 5.57
N VAL A 29 -16.45 -33.36 5.97
CA VAL A 29 -16.42 -32.67 7.27
C VAL A 29 -16.11 -31.20 7.02
N GLU A 30 -16.90 -30.31 7.64
CA GLU A 30 -16.90 -28.88 7.33
C GLU A 30 -15.63 -28.16 7.81
N SER A 31 -15.03 -28.60 8.92
CA SER A 31 -13.85 -27.96 9.51
C SER A 31 -12.98 -28.93 10.31
N LEU A 32 -11.70 -28.59 10.47
CA LEU A 32 -10.78 -29.34 11.32
C LEU A 32 -11.28 -29.35 12.78
N ARG A 33 -11.90 -28.27 13.23
CA ARG A 33 -12.48 -28.19 14.59
C ARG A 33 -13.56 -29.25 14.80
N SER A 34 -14.52 -29.34 13.87
CA SER A 34 -15.58 -30.36 13.95
C SER A 34 -15.03 -31.79 13.88
N PHE A 35 -14.00 -32.00 13.07
CA PHE A 35 -13.31 -33.28 12.98
C PHE A 35 -12.57 -33.65 14.28
N SER A 36 -11.79 -32.71 14.82
CA SER A 36 -11.06 -32.88 16.07
C SER A 36 -11.98 -33.19 17.25
N ALA A 37 -13.12 -32.52 17.36
CA ALA A 37 -14.11 -32.80 18.41
C ALA A 37 -14.68 -34.22 18.29
N ALA A 38 -15.01 -34.68 17.08
CA ALA A 38 -15.50 -36.04 16.84
C ALA A 38 -14.45 -37.11 17.14
N CYS A 39 -13.17 -36.82 16.85
CA CYS A 39 -12.04 -37.71 17.07
C CYS A 39 -11.36 -37.54 18.45
N LYS A 40 -11.82 -36.61 19.29
CA LYS A 40 -11.28 -36.26 20.61
C LYS A 40 -9.82 -35.76 20.57
N LEU A 41 -9.45 -34.95 19.57
CA LEU A 41 -8.11 -34.39 19.38
C LEU A 41 -7.96 -33.04 20.12
N GLN A 42 -7.89 -33.12 21.45
CA GLN A 42 -7.96 -31.93 22.33
C GLN A 42 -6.77 -30.97 22.17
N GLY A 43 -5.59 -31.45 21.76
CA GLY A 43 -4.45 -30.58 21.51
C GLY A 43 -4.69 -29.63 20.34
N ILE A 44 -5.25 -30.14 19.25
CA ILE A 44 -5.60 -29.36 18.05
C ILE A 44 -6.68 -28.32 18.40
N GLU A 45 -7.73 -28.69 19.11
CA GLU A 45 -8.80 -27.76 19.51
C GLU A 45 -8.25 -26.58 20.33
N LYS A 46 -7.38 -26.87 21.31
CA LYS A 46 -6.74 -25.84 22.14
C LYS A 46 -5.88 -24.87 21.33
N LEU A 47 -5.11 -25.35 20.35
CA LEU A 47 -4.30 -24.47 19.52
C LEU A 47 -5.14 -23.64 18.54
N LEU A 48 -6.22 -24.21 17.99
CA LEU A 48 -7.16 -23.44 17.17
C LEU A 48 -7.82 -22.31 17.96
N ASP A 49 -8.14 -22.52 19.25
CA ASP A 49 -8.67 -21.48 20.14
C ASP A 49 -7.61 -20.45 20.54
N LEU A 50 -6.42 -20.91 20.94
CA LEU A 50 -5.32 -20.06 21.38
C LEU A 50 -4.92 -19.03 20.31
N TYR A 51 -4.92 -19.45 19.06
CA TYR A 51 -4.56 -18.61 17.92
C TYR A 51 -5.77 -18.08 17.14
N ASP A 52 -7.01 -18.21 17.63
CA ASP A 52 -8.22 -17.76 16.92
C ASP A 52 -8.28 -18.19 15.44
N ILE A 53 -7.90 -19.43 15.14
CA ILE A 53 -7.91 -20.01 13.79
C ILE A 53 -9.30 -20.60 13.53
N LYS A 54 -10.08 -19.89 12.71
CA LYS A 54 -11.49 -20.21 12.42
C LYS A 54 -11.68 -20.92 11.08
N ASP A 55 -11.06 -20.44 10.02
CA ASP A 55 -11.15 -21.05 8.69
C ASP A 55 -10.15 -22.21 8.59
N THR A 56 -10.69 -23.42 8.59
CA THR A 56 -9.95 -24.65 8.40
C THR A 56 -10.70 -25.54 7.44
N ARG A 57 -9.98 -26.21 6.54
CA ARG A 57 -10.60 -27.05 5.51
C ARG A 57 -9.68 -28.19 5.08
N PRO A 58 -10.21 -29.29 4.51
CA PRO A 58 -9.38 -30.29 3.86
C PRO A 58 -8.54 -29.66 2.73
N VAL A 59 -7.29 -30.10 2.57
CA VAL A 59 -6.44 -29.65 1.44
C VAL A 59 -7.02 -30.15 0.11
N ILE A 60 -7.40 -31.43 0.07
CA ILE A 60 -8.00 -32.05 -1.11
C ILE A 60 -9.52 -31.94 -1.05
N ARG A 61 -10.10 -31.25 -2.04
CA ARG A 61 -11.56 -31.02 -2.13
C ARG A 61 -12.16 -31.44 -3.46
N ALA A 62 -11.34 -31.90 -4.40
CA ALA A 62 -11.78 -32.31 -5.73
C ALA A 62 -12.72 -33.53 -5.70
N PHE A 63 -12.58 -34.38 -4.66
CA PHE A 63 -13.42 -35.56 -4.44
C PHE A 63 -13.85 -35.65 -2.96
N PRO A 64 -15.01 -36.26 -2.67
CA PRO A 64 -15.40 -36.56 -1.29
C PRO A 64 -14.43 -37.58 -0.65
N PRO A 65 -14.26 -37.58 0.69
CA PRO A 65 -13.24 -38.40 1.36
C PRO A 65 -13.35 -39.91 1.09
N ASN A 66 -14.56 -40.45 1.00
CA ASN A 66 -14.79 -41.85 0.63
C ASN A 66 -14.21 -42.21 -0.75
N LYS A 67 -14.31 -41.31 -1.74
CA LYS A 67 -13.78 -41.53 -3.08
C LYS A 67 -12.25 -41.49 -3.10
N ILE A 68 -11.64 -40.61 -2.30
CA ILE A 68 -10.19 -40.55 -2.10
C ILE A 68 -9.69 -41.87 -1.48
N LEU A 69 -10.35 -42.35 -0.43
CA LEU A 69 -10.00 -43.62 0.22
C LEU A 69 -10.18 -44.84 -0.72
N GLU A 70 -11.16 -44.80 -1.62
CA GLU A 70 -11.32 -45.84 -2.65
C GLU A 70 -10.15 -45.85 -3.64
N LEU A 71 -9.75 -44.66 -4.13
CA LEU A 71 -8.60 -44.51 -5.03
C LEU A 71 -7.29 -44.93 -4.34
N GLU A 72 -7.09 -44.53 -3.08
CA GLU A 72 -5.93 -44.95 -2.28
C GLU A 72 -5.91 -46.47 -2.08
N LYS A 73 -7.06 -47.10 -1.87
CA LYS A 73 -7.17 -48.56 -1.74
C LYS A 73 -6.83 -49.29 -3.04
N GLN A 74 -7.21 -48.73 -4.19
CA GLN A 74 -6.82 -49.26 -5.50
C GLN A 74 -5.31 -49.09 -5.72
N ALA A 75 -4.77 -47.92 -5.42
CA ALA A 75 -3.34 -47.61 -5.55
C ALA A 75 -2.46 -48.40 -4.56
N ALA A 76 -2.99 -48.80 -3.40
CA ALA A 76 -2.27 -49.58 -2.39
C ALA A 76 -1.83 -50.98 -2.88
N GLN A 77 -2.37 -51.46 -4.00
CA GLN A 77 -1.99 -52.74 -4.62
C GLN A 77 -0.97 -52.58 -5.76
N THR A 78 -0.51 -51.36 -6.03
CA THR A 78 0.48 -51.06 -7.07
C THR A 78 1.91 -51.11 -6.53
N GLU A 79 2.90 -51.04 -7.40
CA GLU A 79 4.33 -51.01 -7.03
C GLU A 79 4.72 -49.77 -6.20
N LEU A 80 3.89 -48.71 -6.22
CA LEU A 80 4.07 -47.47 -5.47
C LEU A 80 2.80 -47.11 -4.67
N PRO A 81 2.54 -47.77 -3.54
CA PRO A 81 1.37 -47.49 -2.72
C PRO A 81 1.44 -46.09 -2.09
N PRO A 82 0.30 -45.40 -1.88
CA PRO A 82 0.27 -44.11 -1.19
C PRO A 82 0.87 -44.20 0.22
N LEU A 83 1.83 -43.32 0.54
CA LEU A 83 2.52 -43.32 1.83
C LEU A 83 1.66 -42.79 2.98
N HIS A 84 0.77 -41.83 2.69
CA HIS A 84 -0.15 -41.24 3.66
C HIS A 84 -1.49 -40.97 2.97
N SER A 85 -2.58 -41.06 3.74
CA SER A 85 -3.90 -40.72 3.23
C SER A 85 -4.01 -39.21 3.01
N LEU A 86 -4.44 -38.81 1.82
CA LEU A 86 -4.72 -37.43 1.43
C LEU A 86 -5.86 -36.82 2.26
N THR A 87 -6.73 -37.65 2.86
CA THR A 87 -7.78 -37.19 3.77
C THR A 87 -7.25 -36.69 5.12
N ALA A 88 -5.99 -36.95 5.45
CA ALA A 88 -5.36 -36.51 6.69
C ALA A 88 -4.83 -35.08 6.65
N TYR A 89 -4.84 -34.42 5.49
CA TYR A 89 -4.27 -33.09 5.28
C TYR A 89 -5.31 -31.98 5.42
N TRP A 90 -5.01 -31.01 6.28
CA TRP A 90 -5.87 -29.86 6.58
C TRP A 90 -5.12 -28.55 6.38
N LYS A 91 -5.81 -27.58 5.81
CA LYS A 91 -5.33 -26.22 5.57
C LYS A 91 -5.97 -25.28 6.59
N LEU A 92 -5.15 -24.46 7.23
CA LEU A 92 -5.50 -23.48 8.26
C LEU A 92 -5.21 -22.09 7.72
N ASP A 93 -6.20 -21.20 7.72
CA ASP A 93 -6.02 -19.79 7.36
C ASP A 93 -5.41 -19.03 8.55
N ILE A 94 -4.22 -18.49 8.35
CA ILE A 94 -3.51 -17.69 9.34
C ILE A 94 -3.11 -16.32 8.77
N ARG A 95 -3.78 -15.83 7.71
CA ARG A 95 -3.44 -14.56 7.05
C ARG A 95 -3.56 -13.35 7.98
N HIS A 96 -4.35 -13.44 9.05
CA HIS A 96 -4.43 -12.44 10.12
C HIS A 96 -3.32 -12.56 11.18
N LEU A 97 -2.48 -13.60 11.11
CA LEU A 97 -1.47 -13.97 12.11
C LEU A 97 -0.12 -14.35 11.49
N THR A 98 0.21 -13.80 10.32
CA THR A 98 1.38 -14.17 9.52
C THR A 98 2.69 -14.05 10.31
N GLU A 99 2.80 -13.06 11.20
CA GLU A 99 3.96 -12.84 12.08
C GLU A 99 4.18 -13.97 13.10
N LYS A 100 3.14 -14.72 13.46
CA LYS A 100 3.19 -15.86 14.39
C LYS A 100 3.28 -17.22 13.68
N SER A 101 3.37 -17.23 12.35
CA SER A 101 3.32 -18.46 11.54
C SER A 101 4.33 -19.54 11.98
N GLU A 102 5.57 -19.16 12.33
CA GLU A 102 6.60 -20.11 12.79
C GLU A 102 6.31 -20.68 14.17
N GLU A 103 5.79 -19.85 15.07
CA GLU A 103 5.37 -20.27 16.41
C GLU A 103 4.20 -21.26 16.32
N ILE A 104 3.19 -20.93 15.50
CA ILE A 104 2.02 -21.78 15.28
C ILE A 104 2.46 -23.15 14.72
N VAL A 105 3.33 -23.18 13.71
CA VAL A 105 3.89 -24.43 13.16
C VAL A 105 4.62 -25.25 14.23
N LYS A 106 5.44 -24.62 15.08
CA LYS A 106 6.14 -25.32 16.17
C LYS A 106 5.16 -25.90 17.18
N CYS A 107 4.12 -25.16 17.56
CA CYS A 107 3.10 -25.64 18.49
C CYS A 107 2.33 -26.84 17.93
N PHE A 108 1.90 -26.80 16.66
CA PHE A 108 1.20 -27.94 16.05
C PHE A 108 2.10 -29.17 15.92
N ASN A 109 3.38 -29.01 15.54
CA ASN A 109 4.34 -30.13 15.47
C ASN A 109 4.67 -30.76 16.84
N ALA A 110 4.37 -30.08 17.95
CA ALA A 110 4.59 -30.61 19.29
C ALA A 110 3.43 -31.49 19.81
N LEU A 111 2.34 -31.61 19.05
CA LEU A 111 1.17 -32.41 19.42
C LEU A 111 1.32 -33.87 18.96
N ASP A 112 1.00 -34.83 19.84
CA ASP A 112 0.99 -36.28 19.53
C ASP A 112 -0.08 -36.70 18.48
N GLU A 113 -0.93 -35.74 18.10
CA GLU A 113 -2.04 -35.88 17.15
C GLU A 113 -1.64 -35.42 15.73
N VAL A 114 -0.55 -34.66 15.60
CA VAL A 114 -0.07 -34.08 14.34
C VAL A 114 1.22 -34.78 13.93
N ASP A 115 1.26 -35.24 12.68
CA ASP A 115 2.44 -35.88 12.10
C ASP A 115 3.42 -34.82 11.57
N ILE A 116 2.87 -33.84 10.85
CA ILE A 116 3.64 -32.68 10.40
C ILE A 116 2.74 -31.45 10.27
N ALA A 117 3.27 -30.28 10.61
CA ALA A 117 2.75 -28.97 10.29
C ALA A 117 3.81 -28.14 9.57
N TYR A 118 3.42 -27.41 8.54
CA TYR A 118 4.32 -26.54 7.78
C TYR A 118 3.58 -25.32 7.22
N ARG A 119 4.32 -24.24 6.95
CA ARG A 119 3.78 -23.09 6.23
C ARG A 119 3.66 -23.45 4.76
N GLU A 120 2.48 -23.22 4.19
CA GLU A 120 2.26 -23.41 2.75
C GLU A 120 3.02 -22.34 1.99
N LEU A 121 3.85 -22.77 1.04
CA LEU A 121 4.55 -21.89 0.12
C LEU A 121 3.57 -21.35 -0.92
N GLU A 122 3.81 -20.14 -1.42
CA GLU A 122 3.15 -19.70 -2.64
C GLU A 122 3.58 -20.61 -3.80
N ALA A 123 2.62 -21.04 -4.61
CA ALA A 123 2.92 -21.64 -5.89
C ALA A 123 3.33 -20.51 -6.84
N THR A 124 4.54 -20.60 -7.39
CA THR A 124 4.99 -19.74 -8.49
C THR A 124 4.96 -20.59 -9.75
N ASP A 125 4.52 -20.01 -10.86
CA ASP A 125 4.80 -20.60 -12.17
C ASP A 125 6.33 -20.60 -12.38
N PRO A 126 6.94 -21.68 -12.91
CA PRO A 126 8.33 -21.62 -13.33
C PRO A 126 8.44 -20.55 -14.41
N ALA A 127 9.49 -19.73 -14.34
CA ALA A 127 9.83 -18.73 -15.33
C ALA A 127 11.23 -19.07 -15.85
N VAL A 128 11.43 -19.04 -17.17
CA VAL A 128 12.74 -19.35 -17.77
C VAL A 128 13.83 -18.49 -17.13
N SER A 129 14.87 -19.11 -16.61
CA SER A 129 15.98 -18.47 -15.89
C SER A 129 17.30 -18.54 -16.66
N PRO A 130 17.33 -18.35 -17.99
CA PRO A 130 18.35 -18.92 -18.89
C PRO A 130 19.80 -18.46 -18.63
N ALA A 131 20.02 -17.49 -17.74
CA ALA A 131 21.34 -17.07 -17.28
C ALA A 131 22.06 -18.09 -16.37
N ASP A 132 21.37 -19.11 -15.85
CA ASP A 132 21.97 -20.20 -15.09
C ASP A 132 22.41 -21.41 -15.96
N ASP A 133 21.96 -21.50 -17.21
CA ASP A 133 22.50 -22.44 -18.20
C ASP A 133 23.83 -21.94 -18.83
N PRO A 134 24.95 -22.69 -18.69
CA PRO A 134 26.28 -22.22 -19.08
C PRO A 134 26.45 -21.82 -20.55
N TYR A 135 25.73 -22.47 -21.48
CA TYR A 135 25.90 -22.26 -22.91
C TYR A 135 24.84 -21.36 -23.55
N ASN A 136 23.82 -20.92 -22.79
CA ASN A 136 22.78 -20.01 -23.27
C ASN A 136 23.34 -18.72 -23.89
N VAL A 137 24.43 -18.18 -23.33
CA VAL A 137 25.10 -16.98 -23.87
C VAL A 137 25.63 -17.16 -25.31
N SER A 138 25.76 -18.41 -25.77
CA SER A 138 26.22 -18.75 -27.13
C SER A 138 25.06 -19.13 -28.07
N GLN A 139 23.81 -19.13 -27.59
CA GLN A 139 22.61 -19.38 -28.38
C GLN A 139 22.07 -18.05 -28.97
N GLY A 140 22.81 -17.46 -29.90
CA GLY A 140 22.47 -16.15 -30.49
C GLY A 140 21.18 -16.15 -31.31
N TYR A 141 20.74 -17.30 -31.82
CA TYR A 141 19.47 -17.43 -32.54
C TYR A 141 18.24 -17.14 -31.66
N LEU A 142 18.38 -17.19 -30.34
CA LEU A 142 17.32 -16.83 -29.38
C LEU A 142 17.23 -15.32 -29.13
N ASP A 143 18.22 -14.52 -29.57
CA ASP A 143 18.29 -13.08 -29.33
C ASP A 143 17.24 -12.30 -30.13
N ALA A 144 17.08 -11.02 -29.79
CA ALA A 144 16.15 -10.13 -30.46
C ALA A 144 16.42 -10.04 -31.98
N ALA A 145 15.35 -9.90 -32.74
CA ALA A 145 15.44 -9.53 -34.15
C ALA A 145 16.21 -8.19 -34.30
N PRO A 146 17.03 -8.02 -35.36
CA PRO A 146 17.17 -8.93 -36.49
C PRO A 146 18.17 -10.08 -36.27
N VAL A 147 18.82 -10.19 -35.11
CA VAL A 147 19.89 -11.18 -34.89
C VAL A 147 19.32 -12.61 -34.78
N GLY A 148 18.27 -12.78 -33.98
CA GLY A 148 17.58 -14.06 -33.77
C GLY A 148 16.07 -13.90 -33.87
N ILE A 149 15.33 -14.86 -33.30
CA ILE A 149 13.85 -14.93 -33.36
C ILE A 149 13.13 -14.21 -32.20
N ASP A 150 13.86 -13.57 -31.28
CA ASP A 150 13.37 -12.90 -30.06
C ASP A 150 12.66 -13.85 -29.05
N ALA A 151 13.12 -15.10 -28.94
CA ALA A 151 12.60 -16.09 -27.99
C ALA A 151 12.79 -15.65 -26.53
N ARG A 152 13.92 -14.99 -26.22
CA ARG A 152 14.18 -14.48 -24.85
C ARG A 152 13.15 -13.45 -24.41
N TRP A 153 12.66 -12.61 -25.32
CA TRP A 153 11.56 -11.71 -25.00
C TRP A 153 10.24 -12.48 -24.83
N ALA A 154 9.98 -13.47 -25.68
CA ALA A 154 8.76 -14.27 -25.61
C ALA A 154 8.62 -14.95 -24.24
N TRP A 155 9.70 -15.52 -23.68
CA TRP A 155 9.72 -16.13 -22.34
C TRP A 155 9.34 -15.17 -21.20
N THR A 156 9.48 -13.85 -21.40
CA THR A 156 9.03 -12.86 -20.40
C THR A 156 7.52 -12.60 -20.44
N GLN A 157 6.81 -13.16 -21.43
CA GLN A 157 5.36 -13.09 -21.56
C GLN A 157 4.71 -14.34 -20.96
N LEU A 158 3.49 -14.22 -20.44
CA LEU A 158 2.80 -15.41 -19.91
C LEU A 158 2.53 -16.42 -21.03
N ASN A 159 2.84 -17.69 -20.77
CA ASN A 159 2.73 -18.81 -21.71
C ASN A 159 3.68 -18.73 -22.92
N GLY A 160 4.70 -17.87 -22.87
CA GLY A 160 5.67 -17.67 -23.96
C GLY A 160 6.72 -18.78 -24.12
N GLU A 161 6.53 -19.94 -23.49
CA GLU A 161 7.50 -21.03 -23.39
C GLU A 161 7.06 -22.32 -24.11
N GLY A 162 5.93 -22.27 -24.84
CA GLY A 162 5.38 -23.40 -25.60
C GLY A 162 4.53 -24.40 -24.78
N ALA A 163 4.13 -24.01 -23.56
CA ALA A 163 3.33 -24.87 -22.68
C ALA A 163 2.00 -25.31 -23.32
N GLY A 164 1.61 -26.56 -23.04
CA GLY A 164 0.37 -27.18 -23.53
C GLY A 164 0.46 -27.83 -24.92
N ILE A 165 1.56 -27.66 -25.64
CA ILE A 165 1.72 -28.18 -27.00
C ILE A 165 2.63 -29.40 -27.02
N GLY A 166 2.22 -30.44 -27.75
CA GLY A 166 3.04 -31.62 -28.01
C GLY A 166 4.06 -31.38 -29.14
N PHE A 167 5.25 -31.95 -28.97
CA PHE A 167 6.31 -31.92 -29.97
C PHE A 167 6.77 -33.33 -30.33
N VAL A 168 6.88 -33.61 -31.63
CA VAL A 168 7.46 -34.84 -32.16
C VAL A 168 8.58 -34.50 -33.12
N ASP A 169 9.75 -35.07 -32.89
CA ASP A 169 10.87 -35.03 -33.82
C ASP A 169 10.93 -36.33 -34.65
N LEU A 170 11.09 -36.22 -35.97
CA LEU A 170 11.25 -37.35 -36.89
C LEU A 170 12.66 -37.39 -37.47
N GLU A 171 13.41 -38.39 -37.06
CA GLU A 171 14.81 -38.60 -37.45
C GLU A 171 15.11 -40.11 -37.56
N GLN A 172 16.36 -40.50 -37.29
CA GLN A 172 16.80 -41.89 -37.18
C GLN A 172 17.53 -42.20 -35.88
N GLY A 173 18.01 -41.23 -35.09
CA GLY A 173 18.62 -41.56 -33.80
C GLY A 173 19.05 -40.39 -32.91
N TRP A 174 19.06 -40.66 -31.60
CA TRP A 174 19.20 -39.67 -30.52
C TRP A 174 19.88 -40.26 -29.27
N PHE A 175 20.43 -39.39 -28.43
CA PHE A 175 20.74 -39.67 -27.03
C PHE A 175 19.54 -39.26 -26.14
N LEU A 176 18.52 -40.12 -26.04
CA LEU A 176 17.27 -39.79 -25.34
C LEU A 176 17.43 -39.56 -23.82
N ASN A 177 18.57 -39.99 -23.24
CA ASN A 177 18.91 -39.78 -21.83
C ASN A 177 19.90 -38.63 -21.62
N HIS A 178 20.02 -37.71 -22.58
CA HIS A 178 20.86 -36.53 -22.44
C HIS A 178 20.51 -35.77 -21.15
N GLU A 179 21.51 -35.29 -20.42
CA GLU A 179 21.32 -34.65 -19.10
C GLU A 179 20.38 -33.44 -19.18
N ASP A 180 20.39 -32.77 -20.33
CA ASP A 180 19.60 -31.58 -20.62
C ASP A 180 18.14 -31.87 -21.05
N PHE A 181 17.75 -33.15 -21.14
CA PHE A 181 16.38 -33.58 -21.48
C PHE A 181 15.69 -34.28 -20.30
N ALA A 182 16.30 -34.25 -19.12
CA ALA A 182 15.89 -35.08 -17.99
C ALA A 182 14.42 -34.85 -17.57
N SER A 183 13.95 -33.60 -17.59
CA SER A 183 12.56 -33.27 -17.25
C SER A 183 11.57 -33.66 -18.35
N LYS A 184 12.03 -33.72 -19.61
CA LYS A 184 11.21 -34.06 -20.79
C LYS A 184 11.08 -35.55 -21.03
N SER A 185 12.13 -36.31 -20.73
CA SER A 185 12.21 -37.76 -20.96
C SER A 185 11.66 -38.18 -22.35
N PRO A 186 12.28 -37.72 -23.47
CA PRO A 186 11.78 -37.98 -24.81
C PRO A 186 11.55 -39.48 -25.08
N SER A 187 10.37 -39.83 -25.60
CA SER A 187 10.00 -41.24 -25.82
C SER A 187 9.88 -41.59 -27.30
N LEU A 188 10.39 -42.76 -27.69
CA LEU A 188 10.31 -43.27 -29.06
C LEU A 188 8.92 -43.89 -29.30
N LEU A 189 8.18 -43.35 -30.26
CA LEU A 189 6.82 -43.79 -30.61
C LEU A 189 6.81 -44.89 -31.66
N TYR A 190 7.66 -44.76 -32.66
CA TYR A 190 7.68 -45.62 -33.85
C TYR A 190 9.08 -45.75 -34.42
N GLY A 191 9.34 -46.88 -35.09
CA GLY A 191 10.65 -47.25 -35.61
C GLY A 191 11.64 -47.63 -34.49
N ASP A 192 12.93 -47.61 -34.81
CA ASP A 192 14.00 -47.93 -33.87
C ASP A 192 15.00 -46.77 -33.75
N ASN A 193 15.47 -46.46 -32.53
CA ASN A 193 16.58 -45.53 -32.34
C ASN A 193 17.88 -46.16 -32.90
N ARG A 194 18.45 -45.55 -33.94
CA ARG A 194 19.65 -46.04 -34.64
C ARG A 194 20.94 -45.80 -33.87
N ASP A 195 20.92 -45.05 -32.78
CA ASP A 195 22.12 -44.82 -31.98
C ASP A 195 22.81 -46.13 -31.57
N GLY A 196 24.12 -46.22 -31.80
CA GLY A 196 24.91 -47.44 -31.53
C GLY A 196 24.69 -48.59 -32.53
N ILE A 197 23.81 -48.44 -33.53
CA ILE A 197 23.61 -49.45 -34.59
C ILE A 197 24.62 -49.21 -35.72
N GLY A 198 25.55 -50.14 -35.86
CA GLY A 198 26.66 -50.04 -36.81
C GLY A 198 27.65 -48.94 -36.39
N THR A 199 27.88 -47.96 -37.26
CA THR A 199 28.73 -46.80 -36.97
C THR A 199 27.92 -45.52 -36.75
N TYR A 200 26.59 -45.62 -36.66
CA TYR A 200 25.73 -44.46 -36.50
C TYR A 200 25.75 -43.98 -35.05
N VAL A 201 25.82 -42.66 -34.87
CA VAL A 201 25.85 -41.99 -33.56
C VAL A 201 24.75 -40.94 -33.56
N GLY A 202 23.88 -40.97 -32.55
CA GLY A 202 22.66 -40.15 -32.43
C GLY A 202 22.87 -38.64 -32.22
N ASN A 203 24.02 -38.08 -32.60
CA ASN A 203 24.36 -36.67 -32.38
C ASN A 203 23.39 -35.71 -33.07
N HIS A 204 23.01 -36.02 -34.31
CA HIS A 204 22.21 -35.12 -35.16
C HIS A 204 20.83 -34.87 -34.55
N GLY A 205 20.04 -35.92 -34.27
CA GLY A 205 18.75 -35.77 -33.59
C GLY A 205 18.87 -35.20 -32.17
N THR A 206 19.97 -35.48 -31.45
CA THR A 206 20.21 -34.87 -30.12
C THR A 206 20.38 -33.36 -30.22
N ALA A 207 21.10 -32.87 -31.24
CA ALA A 207 21.27 -31.44 -31.49
C ALA A 207 19.94 -30.76 -31.81
N VAL A 208 19.11 -31.40 -32.65
CA VAL A 208 17.75 -30.93 -32.98
C VAL A 208 16.90 -30.82 -31.72
N LEU A 209 16.86 -31.85 -30.88
CA LEU A 209 16.13 -31.80 -29.60
C LEU A 209 16.66 -30.68 -28.70
N GLY A 210 17.98 -30.52 -28.58
CA GLY A 210 18.57 -29.50 -27.72
C GLY A 210 18.19 -28.06 -28.08
N GLU A 211 17.93 -27.77 -29.35
CA GLU A 211 17.46 -26.46 -29.78
C GLU A 211 16.02 -26.19 -29.36
N VAL A 212 15.18 -27.22 -29.31
CA VAL A 212 13.74 -27.08 -29.12
C VAL A 212 13.34 -27.26 -27.66
N ILE A 213 13.83 -28.32 -26.99
CA ILE A 213 13.26 -28.84 -25.74
C ILE A 213 14.23 -28.93 -24.58
N ALA A 214 15.50 -28.53 -24.74
CA ALA A 214 16.44 -28.54 -23.62
C ALA A 214 15.85 -27.81 -22.40
N ASP A 215 16.05 -28.42 -21.23
CA ASP A 215 15.46 -27.98 -19.98
C ASP A 215 16.03 -26.60 -19.61
N ASP A 216 15.18 -25.69 -19.11
CA ASP A 216 15.68 -24.49 -18.40
C ASP A 216 16.19 -24.93 -17.02
N ASN A 217 17.52 -24.99 -16.87
CA ASN A 217 18.12 -25.60 -15.70
C ASN A 217 19.47 -24.95 -15.34
N THR A 218 20.48 -25.71 -14.90
CA THR A 218 21.80 -25.16 -14.55
C THR A 218 22.95 -25.82 -15.31
N VAL A 219 22.62 -26.56 -16.37
CA VAL A 219 23.57 -27.30 -17.22
C VAL A 219 23.24 -27.00 -18.68
N GLY A 220 24.24 -27.15 -19.55
CA GLY A 220 23.97 -27.16 -20.98
C GLY A 220 23.39 -25.88 -21.58
N VAL A 221 22.37 -26.07 -22.41
CA VAL A 221 21.65 -25.09 -23.22
C VAL A 221 20.20 -25.01 -22.76
N VAL A 222 19.47 -23.99 -23.22
CA VAL A 222 18.02 -23.89 -22.99
C VAL A 222 17.27 -24.00 -24.32
N GLY A 223 16.24 -24.84 -24.38
CA GLY A 223 15.42 -25.01 -25.58
C GLY A 223 14.62 -23.74 -25.89
N ILE A 224 14.23 -23.54 -27.15
CA ILE A 224 13.35 -22.43 -27.54
C ILE A 224 11.99 -22.55 -26.84
N ALA A 225 11.45 -23.76 -26.75
CA ALA A 225 10.16 -24.04 -26.13
C ALA A 225 10.36 -25.03 -24.95
N PRO A 226 10.99 -24.58 -23.86
CA PRO A 226 11.41 -25.46 -22.78
C PRO A 226 10.24 -25.97 -21.93
N SER A 227 9.00 -25.52 -22.16
CA SER A 227 7.82 -25.89 -21.36
C SER A 227 6.76 -26.70 -22.11
N VAL A 228 7.08 -27.24 -23.30
CA VAL A 228 6.19 -28.15 -24.06
C VAL A 228 5.63 -29.30 -23.20
N SER A 229 4.39 -29.71 -23.49
CA SER A 229 3.65 -30.66 -22.65
C SER A 229 4.11 -32.10 -22.79
N SER A 230 4.64 -32.46 -23.95
CA SER A 230 5.17 -33.79 -24.23
C SER A 230 6.21 -33.71 -25.34
N VAL A 231 7.29 -34.47 -25.17
CA VAL A 231 8.33 -34.63 -26.18
C VAL A 231 8.40 -36.09 -26.56
N ASN A 232 8.19 -36.38 -27.84
CA ASN A 232 8.36 -37.71 -28.38
C ASN A 232 9.22 -37.67 -29.63
N VAL A 233 9.70 -38.84 -30.05
CA VAL A 233 10.46 -39.00 -31.29
C VAL A 233 9.91 -40.15 -32.11
N THR A 234 10.06 -40.08 -33.42
CA THR A 234 9.70 -41.15 -34.35
C THR A 234 10.84 -41.40 -35.32
N SER A 235 11.15 -42.66 -35.58
CA SER A 235 12.31 -43.04 -36.36
C SER A 235 11.92 -43.62 -37.71
N HIS A 236 12.57 -43.15 -38.78
CA HIS A 236 12.46 -43.74 -40.11
C HIS A 236 13.40 -44.95 -40.31
N TRP A 237 14.07 -45.42 -39.24
CA TRP A 237 14.98 -46.56 -39.25
C TRP A 237 14.28 -47.84 -38.80
N ASP A 238 14.48 -48.93 -39.56
CA ASP A 238 14.02 -50.29 -39.25
C ASP A 238 15.26 -51.17 -39.02
N THR A 239 15.51 -51.52 -37.76
CA THR A 239 16.64 -52.35 -37.34
C THR A 239 16.50 -53.79 -37.81
N ALA A 240 15.28 -54.33 -37.80
CA ALA A 240 15.02 -55.72 -38.21
C ALA A 240 15.39 -55.95 -39.69
N LYS A 241 15.19 -54.93 -40.53
CA LYS A 241 15.58 -54.97 -41.96
C LYS A 241 16.91 -54.27 -42.25
N ASN A 242 17.55 -53.65 -41.26
CA ASN A 242 18.74 -52.82 -41.41
C ASN A 242 18.58 -51.80 -42.56
N SER A 243 17.45 -51.07 -42.54
CA SER A 243 17.04 -50.19 -43.63
C SER A 243 16.56 -48.84 -43.10
N CYS A 244 16.85 -47.77 -43.84
CA CYS A 244 16.45 -46.39 -43.54
C CYS A 244 15.37 -45.91 -44.52
N CYS A 245 15.04 -44.62 -44.46
CA CYS A 245 14.20 -43.92 -45.44
C CYS A 245 12.69 -44.26 -45.41
N HIS A 246 12.19 -44.89 -44.35
CA HIS A 246 10.76 -45.19 -44.14
C HIS A 246 9.99 -43.98 -43.55
N VAL A 247 10.17 -42.80 -44.15
CA VAL A 247 9.71 -41.53 -43.58
C VAL A 247 8.19 -41.43 -43.54
N ALA A 248 7.49 -41.71 -44.64
CA ALA A 248 6.03 -41.75 -44.66
C ALA A 248 5.42 -42.65 -43.57
N ASP A 249 6.05 -43.78 -43.29
CA ASP A 249 5.62 -44.74 -42.26
C ASP A 249 5.88 -44.20 -40.84
N ALA A 250 7.03 -43.55 -40.63
CA ALA A 250 7.36 -42.88 -39.38
C ALA A 250 6.44 -41.67 -39.09
N ILE A 251 6.05 -40.91 -40.12
CA ILE A 251 5.02 -39.86 -40.02
C ILE A 251 3.71 -40.49 -39.57
N ALA A 252 3.24 -41.53 -40.28
CA ALA A 252 1.99 -42.22 -39.96
C ALA A 252 1.99 -42.82 -38.54
N GLY A 253 3.14 -43.33 -38.08
CA GLY A 253 3.33 -43.89 -36.74
C GLY A 253 3.23 -42.86 -35.62
N ALA A 254 3.53 -41.58 -35.88
CA ALA A 254 3.43 -40.51 -34.88
C ALA A 254 1.98 -40.00 -34.69
N LEU A 255 1.16 -40.03 -35.75
CA LEU A 255 -0.18 -39.43 -35.78
C LEU A 255 -1.12 -39.86 -34.65
N PRO A 256 -1.16 -41.12 -34.17
CA PRO A 256 -2.07 -41.52 -33.09
C PRO A 256 -1.81 -40.82 -31.75
N THR A 257 -0.63 -40.23 -31.56
CA THR A 257 -0.24 -39.53 -30.32
C THR A 257 -0.33 -38.02 -30.42
N LEU A 258 -0.30 -37.49 -31.64
CA LEU A 258 -0.36 -36.06 -31.92
C LEU A 258 -1.81 -35.56 -31.89
N GLN A 259 -2.00 -34.37 -31.35
CA GLN A 259 -3.28 -33.66 -31.31
C GLN A 259 -3.27 -32.51 -32.31
N VAL A 260 -4.46 -32.03 -32.69
CA VAL A 260 -4.60 -30.81 -33.50
C VAL A 260 -3.71 -29.72 -32.92
N GLY A 261 -2.87 -29.11 -33.74
CA GLY A 261 -1.99 -28.02 -33.36
C GLY A 261 -0.68 -28.41 -32.70
N ASP A 262 -0.42 -29.68 -32.43
CA ASP A 262 0.91 -30.15 -32.05
C ASP A 262 1.89 -30.02 -33.24
N VAL A 263 3.18 -29.99 -32.94
CA VAL A 263 4.24 -29.78 -33.94
C VAL A 263 4.96 -31.09 -34.24
N LEU A 264 5.04 -31.44 -35.53
CA LEU A 264 5.84 -32.54 -36.07
C LEU A 264 6.98 -31.95 -36.91
N LEU A 265 8.21 -32.13 -36.45
CA LEU A 265 9.42 -31.72 -37.15
C LEU A 265 9.97 -32.88 -38.00
N LEU A 266 10.27 -32.60 -39.26
CA LEU A 266 10.83 -33.54 -40.24
C LEU A 266 12.24 -33.11 -40.62
N GLU A 267 13.22 -33.86 -40.15
CA GLU A 267 14.65 -33.58 -40.34
C GLU A 267 15.30 -34.45 -41.41
N VAL A 268 14.53 -34.76 -42.46
CA VAL A 268 14.97 -35.67 -43.50
C VAL A 268 15.21 -34.93 -44.80
N GLN A 269 16.28 -35.31 -45.50
CA GLN A 269 16.54 -34.89 -46.88
C GLN A 269 16.66 -36.09 -47.82
N ARG A 270 16.36 -35.88 -49.11
CA ARG A 270 16.33 -36.92 -50.15
C ARG A 270 17.38 -36.69 -51.23
N GLY A 271 17.95 -37.78 -51.75
CA GLY A 271 18.81 -37.76 -52.93
C GLY A 271 19.96 -36.75 -52.84
N ILE A 272 19.95 -35.75 -53.73
CA ILE A 272 20.96 -34.68 -53.82
C ILE A 272 20.81 -33.59 -52.74
N GLY A 273 20.10 -33.86 -51.65
CA GLY A 273 19.80 -32.89 -50.59
C GLY A 273 18.53 -32.10 -50.87
N LEU A 274 17.49 -32.73 -51.41
CA LEU A 274 16.16 -32.18 -51.62
C LEU A 274 15.28 -32.31 -50.36
N PRO A 275 14.20 -31.52 -50.22
CA PRO A 275 13.19 -31.72 -49.18
C PRO A 275 12.60 -33.14 -49.23
N THR A 276 12.15 -33.66 -48.09
CA THR A 276 11.56 -35.00 -48.04
C THR A 276 10.24 -35.11 -48.78
N GLU A 277 9.48 -34.00 -48.89
CA GLU A 277 8.25 -33.92 -49.69
C GLU A 277 8.45 -34.12 -51.20
N THR A 278 9.69 -34.28 -51.68
CA THR A 278 9.97 -34.74 -53.05
C THR A 278 9.71 -36.22 -53.26
N ASP A 279 9.69 -37.03 -52.19
CA ASP A 279 9.16 -38.38 -52.23
C ASP A 279 7.63 -38.32 -52.11
N VAL A 280 6.92 -38.91 -53.08
CA VAL A 280 5.45 -38.80 -53.17
C VAL A 280 4.76 -39.44 -51.96
N ALA A 281 5.32 -40.51 -51.40
CA ALA A 281 4.73 -41.13 -50.22
C ALA A 281 4.87 -40.23 -48.98
N ASP A 282 6.02 -39.58 -48.84
CA ASP A 282 6.26 -38.61 -47.76
C ASP A 282 5.35 -37.39 -47.93
N PHE A 283 5.23 -36.86 -49.15
CA PHE A 283 4.31 -35.77 -49.48
C PHE A 283 2.87 -36.07 -49.04
N ASP A 284 2.36 -37.26 -49.37
CA ASP A 284 1.00 -37.65 -49.00
C ASP A 284 0.85 -37.86 -47.48
N ALA A 285 1.88 -38.38 -46.79
CA ALA A 285 1.89 -38.52 -45.34
C ALA A 285 1.93 -37.16 -44.62
N ILE A 286 2.73 -36.21 -45.12
CA ILE A 286 2.75 -34.81 -44.66
C ILE A 286 1.38 -34.19 -44.82
N ARG A 287 0.76 -34.32 -46.01
CA ARG A 287 -0.59 -33.81 -46.26
C ARG A 287 -1.62 -34.42 -45.31
N LEU A 288 -1.50 -35.70 -45.01
CA LEU A 288 -2.36 -36.36 -44.03
C LEU A 288 -2.19 -35.74 -42.64
N ALA A 289 -0.95 -35.60 -42.15
CA ALA A 289 -0.65 -34.96 -40.87
C ALA A 289 -1.24 -33.53 -40.80
N VAL A 290 -0.98 -32.72 -41.82
CA VAL A 290 -1.53 -31.36 -41.92
C VAL A 290 -3.06 -31.35 -41.93
N SER A 291 -3.69 -32.29 -42.65
CA SER A 291 -5.15 -32.39 -42.70
C SER A 291 -5.78 -32.81 -41.36
N LEU A 292 -5.04 -33.50 -40.51
CA LEU A 292 -5.41 -33.82 -39.13
C LEU A 292 -5.16 -32.63 -38.18
N GLY A 293 -4.68 -31.50 -38.70
CA GLY A 293 -4.42 -30.28 -37.94
C GLY A 293 -3.04 -30.22 -37.30
N ILE A 294 -2.14 -31.15 -37.61
CA ILE A 294 -0.76 -31.13 -37.11
C ILE A 294 0.03 -30.04 -37.85
N ILE A 295 0.82 -29.27 -37.12
CA ILE A 295 1.76 -28.31 -37.70
C ILE A 295 3.00 -29.08 -38.11
N VAL A 296 3.27 -29.16 -39.42
CA VAL A 296 4.44 -29.88 -39.94
C VAL A 296 5.52 -28.88 -40.34
N VAL A 297 6.70 -29.01 -39.76
CA VAL A 297 7.90 -28.23 -40.11
C VAL A 297 8.90 -29.16 -40.79
N GLU A 298 9.44 -28.74 -41.93
CA GLU A 298 10.30 -29.56 -42.77
C GLU A 298 11.57 -28.81 -43.15
N ALA A 299 12.73 -29.47 -42.99
CA ALA A 299 14.00 -28.96 -43.46
C ALA A 299 14.02 -28.87 -45.01
N ALA A 300 14.44 -27.74 -45.57
CA ALA A 300 14.48 -27.56 -47.03
C ALA A 300 15.50 -28.45 -47.76
N GLY A 301 16.43 -29.06 -47.03
CA GLY A 301 17.52 -29.86 -47.59
C GLY A 301 18.71 -29.03 -48.06
N ASN A 302 19.87 -29.70 -48.09
CA ASN A 302 21.18 -29.05 -48.20
C ASN A 302 21.86 -29.19 -49.58
N GLY A 303 21.07 -29.32 -50.65
CA GLY A 303 21.56 -29.54 -52.01
C GLY A 303 21.95 -28.28 -52.80
N GLY A 304 21.64 -27.09 -52.31
CA GLY A 304 21.82 -25.83 -53.05
C GLY A 304 20.98 -25.74 -54.32
N VAL A 305 19.86 -26.45 -54.37
CA VAL A 305 18.97 -26.57 -55.52
C VAL A 305 17.94 -25.43 -55.52
N ASP A 306 17.74 -24.85 -56.69
CA ASP A 306 16.57 -24.01 -56.98
C ASP A 306 15.35 -24.90 -57.15
N LEU A 307 14.49 -24.95 -56.13
CA LEU A 307 13.30 -25.79 -56.10
C LEU A 307 12.27 -25.36 -57.15
N ASP A 308 12.32 -24.13 -57.67
CA ASP A 308 11.44 -23.69 -58.74
C ASP A 308 11.77 -24.36 -60.09
N ASN A 309 12.98 -24.92 -60.21
CA ASN A 309 13.45 -25.67 -61.36
C ASN A 309 13.42 -27.20 -61.16
N TYR A 310 13.01 -27.67 -59.97
CA TYR A 310 12.85 -29.09 -59.72
C TYR A 310 11.65 -29.65 -60.51
N THR A 311 11.84 -30.82 -61.13
CA THR A 311 10.78 -31.59 -61.75
C THR A 311 10.69 -32.98 -61.17
N ASP A 312 9.48 -33.48 -60.95
CA ASP A 312 9.26 -34.88 -60.57
C ASP A 312 9.62 -35.86 -61.70
N GLY A 313 9.46 -37.17 -61.47
CA GLY A 313 9.72 -38.20 -62.48
C GLY A 313 8.84 -38.11 -63.74
N GLY A 314 7.78 -37.30 -63.71
CA GLY A 314 6.91 -37.00 -64.85
C GLY A 314 7.26 -35.70 -65.58
N GLY A 315 8.25 -34.93 -65.10
CA GLY A 315 8.62 -33.63 -65.65
C GLY A 315 7.78 -32.45 -65.13
N ASN A 316 6.98 -32.64 -64.07
CA ASN A 316 6.10 -31.60 -63.53
C ASN A 316 6.81 -30.76 -62.47
N PHE A 317 6.58 -29.43 -62.47
CA PHE A 317 7.21 -28.48 -61.54
C PHE A 317 6.48 -28.42 -60.18
N VAL A 318 6.44 -29.54 -59.47
CA VAL A 318 5.57 -29.72 -58.28
C VAL A 318 5.92 -28.84 -57.09
N LEU A 319 7.14 -28.29 -57.03
CA LEU A 319 7.59 -27.40 -55.94
C LEU A 319 7.50 -25.90 -56.30
N ASN A 320 7.31 -25.54 -57.56
CA ASN A 320 7.28 -24.15 -57.99
C ASN A 320 5.90 -23.53 -57.74
N ARG A 321 5.73 -22.68 -56.70
CA ARG A 321 4.44 -22.06 -56.36
C ARG A 321 3.84 -21.23 -57.49
N GLY A 322 4.65 -20.75 -58.43
CA GLY A 322 4.22 -19.99 -59.60
C GLY A 322 3.76 -20.85 -60.79
N ASN A 323 3.93 -22.17 -60.72
CA ASN A 323 3.58 -23.10 -61.79
C ASN A 323 2.20 -23.76 -61.55
N ALA A 324 1.50 -24.12 -62.63
CA ALA A 324 0.22 -24.83 -62.56
C ALA A 324 0.33 -26.25 -61.98
N ASP A 325 1.51 -26.87 -62.07
CA ASP A 325 1.79 -28.21 -61.54
C ASP A 325 2.02 -28.24 -60.02
N PHE A 326 2.10 -27.07 -59.37
CA PHE A 326 2.42 -26.95 -57.96
C PHE A 326 1.51 -27.80 -57.08
N LYS A 327 2.11 -28.49 -56.11
CA LYS A 327 1.38 -29.25 -55.09
C LYS A 327 1.83 -28.79 -53.71
N ASP A 328 0.89 -28.30 -52.92
CA ASP A 328 1.17 -27.85 -51.55
C ASP A 328 1.03 -29.02 -50.58
N SER A 329 2.10 -29.40 -49.86
CA SER A 329 2.00 -30.39 -48.79
C SER A 329 1.32 -29.82 -47.54
N GLY A 330 1.31 -28.49 -47.40
CA GLY A 330 0.85 -27.76 -46.22
C GLY A 330 1.90 -27.67 -45.09
N ALA A 331 3.09 -28.25 -45.27
CA ALA A 331 4.22 -28.08 -44.36
C ALA A 331 4.84 -26.67 -44.49
N ILE A 332 5.54 -26.29 -43.43
CA ILE A 332 6.41 -25.12 -43.34
C ILE A 332 7.82 -25.56 -43.72
N VAL A 333 8.29 -25.17 -44.91
CA VAL A 333 9.61 -25.58 -45.42
C VAL A 333 10.65 -24.52 -45.10
N VAL A 334 11.72 -24.93 -44.40
CA VAL A 334 12.66 -24.03 -43.74
C VAL A 334 14.03 -24.02 -44.40
N GLY A 335 14.43 -22.85 -44.90
CA GLY A 335 15.78 -22.60 -45.42
C GLY A 335 16.79 -22.25 -44.32
N ALA A 336 18.07 -22.27 -44.68
CA ALA A 336 19.19 -21.96 -43.79
C ALA A 336 19.94 -20.71 -44.24
N SER A 337 20.26 -19.82 -43.28
CA SER A 337 21.10 -18.64 -43.48
C SER A 337 22.42 -18.70 -42.72
N LEU A 338 23.33 -17.78 -43.02
CA LEU A 338 24.43 -17.44 -42.13
C LEU A 338 23.87 -16.87 -40.81
N SER A 339 24.58 -17.09 -39.71
CA SER A 339 24.21 -16.50 -38.40
C SER A 339 24.55 -15.02 -38.31
N SER A 340 25.49 -14.55 -39.13
CA SER A 340 25.85 -13.13 -39.21
C SER A 340 24.86 -12.35 -40.07
N LEU A 341 24.56 -11.12 -39.65
CA LEU A 341 23.82 -10.16 -40.48
C LEU A 341 24.59 -9.90 -41.79
N PRO A 342 23.89 -9.77 -42.93
CA PRO A 342 22.45 -9.63 -43.07
C PRO A 342 21.66 -10.95 -43.19
N HIS A 343 22.17 -12.09 -42.70
CA HIS A 343 21.58 -13.42 -42.87
C HIS A 343 21.45 -13.84 -44.33
N ASN A 344 22.57 -13.77 -45.06
CA ASN A 344 22.64 -14.32 -46.41
C ASN A 344 22.33 -15.83 -46.39
N ARG A 345 21.72 -16.34 -47.47
CA ARG A 345 21.50 -17.78 -47.63
C ARG A 345 22.81 -18.56 -47.44
N ALA A 346 22.75 -19.64 -46.66
CA ALA A 346 23.92 -20.45 -46.33
C ALA A 346 24.43 -21.24 -47.56
N VAL A 347 25.68 -20.99 -47.94
CA VAL A 347 26.37 -21.68 -49.04
C VAL A 347 27.79 -22.00 -48.61
N PHE A 348 28.09 -23.29 -48.45
CA PHE A 348 29.39 -23.81 -48.06
C PHE A 348 29.93 -24.77 -49.13
N PRO A 349 31.24 -25.09 -49.10
CA PRO A 349 31.84 -25.97 -50.12
C PRO A 349 31.19 -27.36 -50.24
N ASN A 350 30.61 -27.89 -49.15
CA ASN A 350 30.10 -29.26 -49.09
C ASN A 350 28.57 -29.35 -48.99
N TRP A 351 27.89 -28.22 -48.80
CA TRP A 351 26.45 -28.16 -48.63
C TRP A 351 25.96 -26.73 -48.84
N ALA A 352 24.72 -26.56 -49.28
CA ALA A 352 24.10 -25.24 -49.39
C ALA A 352 22.59 -25.35 -49.17
N SER A 353 21.97 -24.35 -48.55
CA SER A 353 20.51 -24.34 -48.41
C SER A 353 19.85 -24.35 -49.78
N ASN A 354 18.87 -25.23 -49.97
CA ASN A 354 17.93 -25.09 -51.09
C ASN A 354 17.18 -23.75 -51.00
N PHE A 355 16.65 -23.31 -52.13
CA PHE A 355 16.00 -22.01 -52.29
C PHE A 355 14.90 -22.07 -53.35
N GLY A 356 14.09 -21.02 -53.44
CA GLY A 356 13.02 -20.90 -54.42
C GLY A 356 11.69 -20.54 -53.76
N SER A 357 10.62 -20.47 -54.55
CA SER A 357 9.29 -20.10 -54.06
C SER A 357 8.68 -21.11 -53.08
N ARG A 358 9.18 -22.36 -53.03
CA ARG A 358 8.69 -23.35 -52.06
C ARG A 358 9.08 -23.03 -50.62
N ILE A 359 10.23 -22.39 -50.41
CA ILE A 359 10.73 -22.07 -49.06
C ILE A 359 9.82 -21.02 -48.43
N ASP A 360 9.36 -21.28 -47.22
CA ASP A 360 8.40 -20.42 -46.51
C ASP A 360 9.13 -19.39 -45.64
N CYS A 361 10.11 -19.84 -44.86
CA CYS A 361 10.88 -19.02 -43.94
C CYS A 361 12.29 -19.60 -43.75
N TYR A 362 13.15 -18.88 -43.03
CA TYR A 362 14.50 -19.35 -42.69
C TYR A 362 14.85 -19.11 -41.22
N ALA A 363 15.91 -19.77 -40.77
CA ALA A 363 16.58 -19.44 -39.52
C ALA A 363 18.10 -19.69 -39.65
N TRP A 364 18.83 -19.58 -38.54
CA TRP A 364 20.27 -19.82 -38.52
C TRP A 364 20.60 -21.25 -38.98
N GLY A 365 21.37 -21.32 -40.06
CA GLY A 365 21.89 -22.56 -40.63
C GLY A 365 23.34 -22.85 -40.26
N GLU A 366 23.96 -22.00 -39.43
CA GLU A 366 25.32 -22.22 -38.93
C GLU A 366 25.51 -21.66 -37.53
N ASN A 367 26.59 -22.08 -36.86
CA ASN A 367 27.00 -21.61 -35.54
C ASN A 367 25.89 -21.77 -34.48
N VAL A 368 25.07 -22.82 -34.63
CA VAL A 368 24.01 -23.11 -33.68
C VAL A 368 24.58 -23.88 -32.50
N THR A 369 24.40 -23.29 -31.31
CA THR A 369 24.78 -23.90 -30.04
C THR A 369 23.63 -24.75 -29.50
N THR A 370 23.92 -26.02 -29.22
CA THR A 370 22.94 -27.03 -28.79
C THR A 370 23.64 -28.27 -28.19
N ALA A 371 22.88 -29.27 -27.75
CA ALA A 371 23.35 -30.57 -27.28
C ALA A 371 23.98 -31.43 -28.42
N GLY A 372 24.72 -32.48 -28.06
CA GLY A 372 25.35 -33.41 -28.99
C GLY A 372 26.73 -32.99 -29.52
N TYR A 373 27.33 -33.88 -30.33
CA TYR A 373 28.62 -33.81 -31.04
C TYR A 373 29.89 -33.68 -30.18
N GLY A 374 29.85 -32.95 -29.09
CA GLY A 374 30.94 -32.86 -28.11
C GLY A 374 32.06 -31.87 -28.46
N GLY A 375 31.84 -30.99 -29.45
CA GLY A 375 32.84 -30.03 -29.90
C GLY A 375 33.02 -28.81 -28.99
N LEU A 376 31.96 -28.42 -28.28
CA LEU A 376 31.98 -27.35 -27.27
C LEU A 376 32.34 -27.92 -25.89
N ASP A 377 31.71 -29.03 -25.52
CA ASP A 377 32.00 -29.80 -24.32
C ASP A 377 31.78 -31.28 -24.62
N ASN A 378 32.79 -32.10 -24.36
CA ASN A 378 32.76 -33.53 -24.66
C ASN A 378 32.13 -34.39 -23.55
N GLY A 379 31.59 -33.78 -22.49
CA GLY A 379 30.87 -34.49 -21.45
C GLY A 379 31.73 -35.46 -20.63
N GLY A 380 33.07 -35.29 -20.66
CA GLY A 380 33.99 -36.28 -20.11
C GLY A 380 34.00 -37.62 -20.87
N GLY A 381 33.54 -37.62 -22.13
CA GLY A 381 33.42 -38.82 -22.97
C GLY A 381 32.05 -39.50 -22.89
N ASP A 382 31.09 -38.95 -22.13
CA ASP A 382 29.71 -39.42 -22.12
C ASP A 382 28.86 -38.62 -23.12
N ASN A 383 28.36 -39.30 -24.14
CA ASN A 383 27.52 -38.73 -25.18
C ASN A 383 26.23 -38.07 -24.64
N ASN A 384 25.72 -38.51 -23.49
CA ASN A 384 24.54 -37.89 -22.83
C ASN A 384 24.86 -36.54 -22.18
N ARG A 385 26.08 -36.03 -22.33
CA ARG A 385 26.56 -34.79 -21.68
C ARG A 385 27.37 -33.94 -22.67
N THR A 386 27.09 -34.08 -23.96
CA THR A 386 27.88 -33.44 -25.02
C THR A 386 27.18 -32.20 -25.54
N TYR A 387 27.96 -31.19 -25.91
CA TYR A 387 27.45 -29.95 -26.48
C TYR A 387 28.29 -29.50 -27.66
N THR A 388 27.69 -28.71 -28.54
CA THR A 388 28.33 -28.15 -29.72
C THR A 388 27.92 -26.69 -29.93
N SER A 389 28.76 -25.95 -30.65
CA SER A 389 28.51 -24.57 -31.12
C SER A 389 28.51 -24.47 -32.64
N THR A 390 28.57 -25.62 -33.33
CA THR A 390 28.78 -25.70 -34.79
C THR A 390 27.79 -26.65 -35.46
N PHE A 391 26.60 -26.84 -34.87
CA PHE A 391 25.53 -27.50 -35.59
C PHE A 391 25.08 -26.62 -36.75
N ASN A 392 25.01 -27.18 -37.96
CA ASN A 392 24.82 -26.43 -39.19
C ASN A 392 23.92 -27.21 -40.18
N GLY A 393 23.36 -26.49 -41.14
CA GLY A 393 22.49 -27.02 -42.19
C GLY A 393 21.07 -26.47 -42.06
N THR A 394 20.19 -26.83 -43.00
CA THR A 394 18.74 -26.62 -42.80
C THR A 394 18.25 -27.31 -41.54
N SER A 395 18.92 -28.38 -41.11
CA SER A 395 18.63 -29.11 -39.86
C SER A 395 18.91 -28.35 -38.57
N SER A 396 19.66 -27.26 -38.60
CA SER A 396 19.74 -26.34 -37.47
C SER A 396 18.74 -25.19 -37.58
N ALA A 397 18.12 -25.00 -38.75
CA ALA A 397 17.16 -23.92 -38.97
C ALA A 397 15.72 -24.36 -38.69
N SER A 398 15.33 -25.56 -39.12
CA SER A 398 14.00 -26.14 -38.90
C SER A 398 13.63 -26.39 -37.43
N PRO A 399 14.53 -26.81 -36.51
CA PRO A 399 14.22 -26.81 -35.08
C PRO A 399 13.99 -25.40 -34.53
N ILE A 400 14.72 -24.39 -35.02
CA ILE A 400 14.49 -23.00 -34.59
C ILE A 400 13.05 -22.55 -34.92
N ILE A 401 12.60 -22.84 -36.14
CA ILE A 401 11.23 -22.55 -36.58
C ILE A 401 10.20 -23.40 -35.83
N SER A 402 10.52 -24.66 -35.49
CA SER A 402 9.65 -25.52 -34.68
C SER A 402 9.46 -24.98 -33.28
N GLY A 403 10.54 -24.51 -32.64
CA GLY A 403 10.48 -23.82 -31.35
C GLY A 403 9.61 -22.55 -31.41
N ALA A 404 9.76 -21.74 -32.46
CA ALA A 404 8.92 -20.57 -32.69
C ALA A 404 7.43 -20.97 -32.85
N ALA A 405 7.14 -22.02 -33.62
CA ALA A 405 5.77 -22.53 -33.78
C ALA A 405 5.16 -23.01 -32.46
N LEU A 406 5.94 -23.70 -31.62
CA LEU A 406 5.51 -24.17 -30.30
C LEU A 406 5.16 -22.99 -29.36
N ILE A 407 6.01 -21.95 -29.30
CA ILE A 407 5.73 -20.73 -28.54
C ILE A 407 4.42 -20.08 -29.02
N VAL A 408 4.34 -19.80 -30.34
CA VAL A 408 3.18 -19.12 -30.92
C VAL A 408 1.89 -19.90 -30.67
N GLN A 409 1.93 -21.23 -30.82
CA GLN A 409 0.78 -22.08 -30.59
C GLN A 409 0.37 -22.15 -29.11
N GLY A 410 1.33 -22.33 -28.20
CA GLY A 410 1.06 -22.39 -26.76
C GLY A 410 0.43 -21.09 -26.26
N MET A 411 0.96 -19.95 -26.71
CA MET A 411 0.36 -18.65 -26.44
C MET A 411 -1.03 -18.52 -27.06
N TYR A 412 -1.23 -18.92 -28.30
CA TYR A 412 -2.55 -18.81 -28.95
C TYR A 412 -3.61 -19.69 -28.26
N GLU A 413 -3.26 -20.92 -27.89
CA GLU A 413 -4.16 -21.83 -27.17
C GLU A 413 -4.54 -21.28 -25.80
N ALA A 414 -3.55 -20.89 -24.99
CA ALA A 414 -3.80 -20.38 -23.64
C ALA A 414 -4.72 -19.14 -23.64
N ASN A 415 -4.70 -18.35 -24.73
CA ASN A 415 -5.45 -17.11 -24.82
C ASN A 415 -6.81 -17.23 -25.52
N THR A 416 -6.98 -18.22 -26.39
CA THR A 416 -8.18 -18.32 -27.21
C THR A 416 -8.99 -19.60 -26.97
N ASN A 417 -8.43 -20.57 -26.22
CA ASN A 417 -8.92 -21.95 -26.13
C ASN A 417 -9.13 -22.59 -27.51
N ASN A 418 -8.28 -22.22 -28.47
CA ASN A 418 -8.30 -22.71 -29.85
C ASN A 418 -6.86 -22.87 -30.35
N ARG A 419 -6.65 -23.66 -31.39
CA ARG A 419 -5.32 -23.95 -31.93
C ARG A 419 -5.23 -23.54 -33.40
N LEU A 420 -4.08 -23.01 -33.80
CA LEU A 420 -3.78 -22.67 -35.19
C LEU A 420 -3.58 -23.94 -36.01
N SER A 421 -4.07 -23.93 -37.25
CA SER A 421 -3.71 -24.94 -38.24
C SER A 421 -2.30 -24.72 -38.79
N SER A 422 -1.71 -25.76 -39.40
CA SER A 422 -0.39 -25.65 -40.09
C SER A 422 -0.34 -24.47 -41.07
N LEU A 423 -1.40 -24.23 -41.83
CA LEU A 423 -1.45 -23.14 -42.80
C LEU A 423 -1.47 -21.75 -42.16
N GLN A 424 -2.19 -21.60 -41.03
CA GLN A 424 -2.20 -20.34 -40.28
C GLN A 424 -0.85 -20.10 -39.61
N MET A 425 -0.25 -21.14 -39.02
CA MET A 425 1.10 -21.05 -38.45
C MET A 425 2.13 -20.68 -39.51
N ARG A 426 2.08 -21.33 -40.68
CA ARG A 426 2.93 -21.01 -41.82
C ARG A 426 2.80 -19.54 -42.22
N ALA A 427 1.57 -19.04 -42.33
CA ALA A 427 1.32 -17.65 -42.69
C ALA A 427 1.93 -16.66 -41.67
N LEU A 428 1.87 -16.97 -40.37
CA LEU A 428 2.47 -16.13 -39.32
C LEU A 428 4.00 -16.15 -39.36
N LEU A 429 4.61 -17.35 -39.48
CA LEU A 429 6.07 -17.49 -39.42
C LEU A 429 6.79 -17.06 -40.71
N SER A 430 6.05 -16.95 -41.83
CA SER A 430 6.58 -16.51 -43.12
C SER A 430 6.20 -15.08 -43.51
N ASP A 431 5.51 -14.34 -42.64
CA ASP A 431 5.05 -12.98 -42.97
C ASP A 431 6.22 -11.98 -42.98
N PRO A 432 6.54 -11.36 -44.14
CA PRO A 432 7.61 -10.36 -44.22
C PRO A 432 7.35 -9.09 -43.39
N ALA A 433 6.10 -8.83 -42.98
CA ALA A 433 5.77 -7.71 -42.10
C ALA A 433 6.22 -7.93 -40.65
N THR A 434 6.38 -9.19 -40.24
CA THR A 434 6.75 -9.59 -38.86
C THR A 434 7.99 -10.47 -38.81
N GLY A 435 8.81 -10.46 -39.88
CA GLY A 435 10.03 -11.24 -39.98
C GLY A 435 11.23 -10.42 -40.44
N THR A 436 12.43 -10.92 -40.11
CA THR A 436 13.70 -10.39 -40.59
C THR A 436 13.92 -10.87 -42.03
N ALA A 437 14.11 -9.94 -42.96
CA ALA A 437 14.41 -10.26 -44.35
C ALA A 437 15.79 -10.90 -44.48
N GLN A 438 15.92 -11.88 -45.39
CA GLN A 438 17.22 -12.46 -45.72
C GLN A 438 18.19 -11.43 -46.31
N GLY A 439 19.47 -11.77 -46.27
CA GLY A 439 20.52 -11.02 -46.96
C GLY A 439 20.44 -11.18 -48.48
N GLU A 440 20.90 -10.16 -49.20
CA GLU A 440 20.86 -10.09 -50.66
C GLU A 440 22.20 -10.41 -51.33
N ASP A 441 23.28 -10.63 -50.57
CA ASP A 441 24.61 -10.86 -51.13
C ASP A 441 24.74 -12.25 -51.80
N VAL A 442 23.86 -13.19 -51.42
CA VAL A 442 23.80 -14.54 -51.99
C VAL A 442 22.42 -14.74 -52.63
N ALA A 443 22.40 -15.00 -53.94
CA ALA A 443 21.17 -15.23 -54.68
C ALA A 443 20.39 -16.47 -54.20
N GLY A 444 19.07 -16.45 -54.36
CA GLY A 444 18.16 -17.53 -54.01
C GLY A 444 17.29 -17.18 -52.80
N ASN A 445 15.98 -17.28 -52.96
CA ASN A 445 14.99 -16.93 -51.93
C ASN A 445 14.83 -18.05 -50.89
N ILE A 446 14.92 -17.68 -49.62
CA ILE A 446 14.64 -18.50 -48.43
C ILE A 446 13.62 -17.81 -47.49
N GLY A 447 13.03 -16.70 -47.91
CA GLY A 447 11.96 -16.02 -47.16
C GLY A 447 12.46 -15.10 -46.05
N VAL A 448 11.79 -15.13 -44.90
CA VAL A 448 12.09 -14.32 -43.71
C VAL A 448 12.34 -15.19 -42.49
N MET A 449 13.09 -14.69 -41.51
CA MET A 449 13.23 -15.30 -40.18
C MET A 449 12.20 -14.68 -39.24
N PRO A 450 11.33 -15.47 -38.59
CA PRO A 450 10.24 -14.93 -37.77
C PRO A 450 10.77 -14.13 -36.58
N ASP A 451 10.15 -12.98 -36.31
CA ASP A 451 10.33 -12.22 -35.08
C ASP A 451 9.13 -12.51 -34.16
N LEU A 452 9.35 -13.33 -33.12
CA LEU A 452 8.31 -13.73 -32.18
C LEU A 452 7.64 -12.53 -31.54
N ARG A 453 8.41 -11.49 -31.19
CA ARG A 453 7.84 -10.30 -30.58
C ARG A 453 6.90 -9.59 -31.53
N SER A 454 7.32 -9.37 -32.77
CA SER A 454 6.48 -8.73 -33.77
C SER A 454 5.22 -9.55 -34.03
N ILE A 455 5.32 -10.88 -34.17
CA ILE A 455 4.17 -11.78 -34.35
C ILE A 455 3.19 -11.68 -33.17
N ILE A 456 3.70 -11.81 -31.93
CA ILE A 456 2.90 -11.80 -30.71
C ILE A 456 2.22 -10.44 -30.51
N GLU A 457 2.93 -9.33 -30.71
CA GLU A 457 2.40 -7.98 -30.46
C GLU A 457 1.45 -7.50 -31.57
N THR A 458 1.58 -7.99 -32.80
CA THR A 458 0.89 -7.39 -33.96
C THR A 458 -0.07 -8.31 -34.71
N THR A 459 0.14 -9.63 -34.75
CA THR A 459 -0.66 -10.55 -35.58
C THR A 459 -1.32 -11.72 -34.84
N LEU A 460 -0.86 -12.10 -33.63
CA LEU A 460 -1.39 -13.26 -32.90
C LEU A 460 -2.84 -13.11 -32.37
N GLU A 461 -3.48 -11.97 -32.61
CA GLU A 461 -4.85 -11.65 -32.16
C GLU A 461 -5.08 -11.91 -30.66
N ILE A 462 -4.24 -11.36 -29.79
CA ILE A 462 -4.38 -11.43 -28.33
C ILE A 462 -4.66 -10.05 -27.72
N PRO A 463 -5.52 -9.95 -26.69
CA PRO A 463 -5.72 -8.70 -25.97
C PRO A 463 -4.51 -8.40 -25.07
N ARG A 464 -4.21 -7.12 -24.81
CA ARG A 464 -3.12 -6.74 -23.90
C ARG A 464 -3.54 -5.57 -23.02
N LEU A 465 -3.78 -5.85 -21.74
CA LEU A 465 -4.16 -4.83 -20.76
C LEU A 465 -2.93 -4.10 -20.21
N VAL A 466 -2.89 -2.81 -20.46
CA VAL A 466 -1.96 -1.85 -19.82
C VAL A 466 -2.76 -0.93 -18.92
N THR A 467 -2.28 -0.69 -17.70
CA THR A 467 -2.92 0.19 -16.74
C THR A 467 -2.07 1.41 -16.46
N VAL A 468 -2.70 2.59 -16.39
CA VAL A 468 -2.04 3.85 -16.05
C VAL A 468 -2.89 4.62 -15.04
N ILE A 469 -2.28 5.08 -13.96
CA ILE A 469 -2.92 5.96 -12.97
C ILE A 469 -1.95 7.08 -12.58
N ALA A 470 -2.46 8.31 -12.49
CA ALA A 470 -1.65 9.48 -12.17
C ALA A 470 -1.00 9.39 -10.79
N ASP A 471 0.19 9.98 -10.64
CA ASP A 471 1.06 9.93 -9.45
C ASP A 471 1.20 8.52 -8.86
N THR A 472 1.29 7.51 -9.73
CA THR A 472 1.44 6.09 -9.33
C THR A 472 0.37 5.58 -8.36
N GLY A 473 -0.83 6.18 -8.38
CA GLY A 473 -1.93 5.78 -7.50
C GLY A 473 -1.98 6.46 -6.14
N ASP A 474 -1.15 7.48 -5.88
CA ASP A 474 -1.20 8.24 -4.62
C ASP A 474 -2.28 9.34 -4.65
N PHE A 475 -3.30 9.21 -3.82
CA PHE A 475 -4.40 10.16 -3.66
C PHE A 475 -4.04 11.35 -2.76
N GLY A 476 -2.85 11.39 -2.17
CA GLY A 476 -2.40 12.44 -1.26
C GLY A 476 -3.23 12.50 0.02
N ASN A 477 -3.36 13.70 0.60
CA ASN A 477 -4.15 13.91 1.81
C ASN A 477 -5.65 14.01 1.48
N VAL A 478 -6.47 13.14 2.09
CA VAL A 478 -7.92 13.14 1.97
C VAL A 478 -8.55 13.11 3.36
N CYS A 479 -9.43 14.05 3.67
CA CYS A 479 -10.06 14.15 4.98
C CYS A 479 -11.12 13.08 5.20
N VAL A 480 -11.23 12.57 6.44
CA VAL A 480 -12.32 11.65 6.84
C VAL A 480 -13.68 12.33 6.57
N GLY A 481 -14.60 11.60 5.93
CA GLY A 481 -15.90 12.12 5.51
C GLY A 481 -15.91 12.90 4.18
N SER A 482 -14.73 13.14 3.58
CA SER A 482 -14.58 13.66 2.23
C SER A 482 -14.10 12.54 1.27
N PHE A 483 -13.90 12.87 0.00
CA PHE A 483 -13.37 11.93 -0.98
C PHE A 483 -12.45 12.61 -2.00
N ARG A 484 -11.62 11.82 -2.67
CA ARG A 484 -10.84 12.25 -3.83
C ARG A 484 -10.88 11.18 -4.92
N ASP A 485 -11.04 11.61 -6.17
CA ASP A 485 -11.09 10.72 -7.33
C ASP A 485 -9.79 10.80 -8.14
N LYS A 486 -9.36 9.67 -8.69
CA LYS A 486 -8.31 9.55 -9.71
C LYS A 486 -8.77 8.62 -10.81
N VAL A 487 -8.29 8.84 -12.03
CA VAL A 487 -8.63 8.00 -13.18
C VAL A 487 -7.59 6.92 -13.36
N LEU A 488 -8.04 5.66 -13.29
CA LEU A 488 -7.32 4.49 -13.77
C LEU A 488 -7.67 4.29 -15.25
N VAL A 489 -6.70 4.45 -16.14
CA VAL A 489 -6.87 4.19 -17.57
C VAL A 489 -6.55 2.72 -17.83
N LEU A 490 -7.53 1.99 -18.36
CA LEU A 490 -7.36 0.63 -18.89
C LEU A 490 -7.14 0.75 -20.39
N SER A 491 -5.96 0.40 -20.90
CA SER A 491 -5.62 0.48 -22.31
C SER A 491 -5.46 -0.92 -22.88
N ASN A 492 -6.11 -1.19 -24.01
CA ASN A 492 -5.88 -2.41 -24.77
C ASN A 492 -4.82 -2.14 -25.85
N SER A 493 -3.57 -2.47 -25.57
CA SER A 493 -2.47 -2.34 -26.54
C SER A 493 -2.26 -3.60 -27.38
N GLY A 494 -3.20 -4.55 -27.32
CA GLY A 494 -3.20 -5.75 -28.16
C GLY A 494 -4.02 -5.54 -29.43
N ASN A 495 -4.05 -6.56 -30.27
CA ASN A 495 -4.73 -6.59 -31.56
C ASN A 495 -6.08 -7.33 -31.52
N ARG A 496 -6.51 -7.83 -30.35
CA ARG A 496 -7.86 -8.37 -30.12
C ARG A 496 -8.58 -7.64 -29.00
N ARG A 497 -9.92 -7.65 -29.03
CA ARG A 497 -10.74 -7.03 -27.98
C ARG A 497 -10.44 -7.57 -26.58
N LEU A 498 -10.23 -6.65 -25.65
CA LEU A 498 -10.07 -6.92 -24.22
C LEU A 498 -11.45 -6.87 -23.55
N ILE A 499 -11.77 -7.92 -22.80
CA ILE A 499 -13.01 -8.12 -22.07
C ILE A 499 -12.67 -8.11 -20.59
N VAL A 500 -12.95 -7.00 -19.91
CA VAL A 500 -12.79 -6.88 -18.45
C VAL A 500 -14.06 -7.41 -17.79
N THR A 501 -13.94 -8.53 -17.09
CA THR A 501 -15.06 -9.22 -16.46
C THR A 501 -15.36 -8.68 -15.06
N ASN A 502 -14.36 -8.14 -14.37
CA ASN A 502 -14.53 -7.54 -13.06
C ASN A 502 -13.38 -6.58 -12.72
N ILE A 503 -13.65 -5.62 -11.85
CA ILE A 503 -12.64 -4.80 -11.18
C ILE A 503 -12.99 -4.81 -9.70
N THR A 504 -12.04 -5.18 -8.84
CA THR A 504 -12.24 -5.29 -7.39
C THR A 504 -11.20 -4.48 -6.63
N SER A 505 -11.52 -4.13 -5.39
CA SER A 505 -10.62 -3.47 -4.44
C SER A 505 -10.60 -4.31 -3.17
N ASN A 506 -9.42 -4.48 -2.56
CA ASN A 506 -9.29 -5.16 -1.26
C ASN A 506 -9.63 -4.25 -0.06
N SER A 507 -9.98 -2.98 -0.30
CA SER A 507 -10.36 -2.02 0.74
C SER A 507 -11.68 -1.33 0.41
N GLY A 508 -12.57 -1.28 1.40
CA GLY A 508 -13.84 -0.55 1.30
C GLY A 508 -13.69 0.98 1.26
N GLU A 509 -12.49 1.51 1.50
CA GLU A 509 -12.22 2.96 1.40
C GLU A 509 -11.77 3.37 -0.01
N PHE A 510 -11.31 2.42 -0.84
CA PHE A 510 -11.03 2.64 -2.25
C PHE A 510 -12.19 2.10 -3.07
N LEU A 511 -13.15 2.98 -3.34
CA LEU A 511 -14.38 2.67 -4.04
C LEU A 511 -14.14 2.66 -5.55
N LEU A 512 -14.70 1.63 -6.17
CA LEU A 512 -14.76 1.50 -7.62
C LEU A 512 -16.12 2.04 -8.10
N PRO A 513 -16.16 2.62 -9.31
CA PRO A 513 -17.41 3.12 -9.85
C PRO A 513 -18.34 1.94 -10.13
N SER A 514 -19.64 2.15 -9.91
CA SER A 514 -20.67 1.20 -10.32
C SER A 514 -20.71 1.20 -11.85
N VAL A 515 -19.89 0.36 -12.49
CA VAL A 515 -20.03 0.19 -13.94
C VAL A 515 -21.37 -0.48 -14.21
N SER A 516 -22.19 0.15 -15.06
CA SER A 516 -23.60 -0.18 -15.24
C SER A 516 -23.85 -1.56 -15.86
N SER A 517 -22.81 -2.25 -16.34
CA SER A 517 -22.83 -3.68 -16.67
C SER A 517 -21.41 -4.18 -16.95
N TYR A 518 -21.00 -5.29 -16.34
CA TYR A 518 -19.90 -6.11 -16.82
C TYR A 518 -20.42 -7.12 -17.88
N PRO A 519 -19.59 -7.55 -18.84
CA PRO A 519 -18.18 -7.17 -19.03
C PRO A 519 -17.99 -5.78 -19.67
N LEU A 520 -16.85 -5.13 -19.40
CA LEU A 520 -16.40 -3.95 -20.15
C LEU A 520 -15.61 -4.42 -21.37
N ILE A 521 -15.93 -3.86 -22.53
CA ILE A 521 -15.26 -4.20 -23.80
C ILE A 521 -14.38 -3.03 -24.22
N ILE A 522 -13.09 -3.30 -24.44
CA ILE A 522 -12.11 -2.34 -24.93
C ILE A 522 -11.55 -2.90 -26.23
N GLU A 523 -11.93 -2.29 -27.36
CA GLU A 523 -11.44 -2.68 -28.69
C GLU A 523 -9.91 -2.51 -28.79
N ALA A 524 -9.28 -3.20 -29.74
CA ALA A 524 -7.84 -3.10 -29.98
C ALA A 524 -7.40 -1.64 -30.21
N GLY A 525 -6.31 -1.23 -29.58
CA GLY A 525 -5.77 0.14 -29.64
C GLY A 525 -6.54 1.20 -28.84
N ASN A 526 -7.69 0.85 -28.24
CA ASN A 526 -8.50 1.80 -27.47
C ASN A 526 -8.18 1.76 -25.98
N SER A 527 -8.63 2.79 -25.26
CA SER A 527 -8.55 2.87 -23.80
C SER A 527 -9.88 3.27 -23.18
N LEU A 528 -10.07 2.87 -21.92
CA LEU A 528 -11.25 3.15 -21.10
C LEU A 528 -10.82 3.78 -19.76
N PRO A 529 -11.21 5.03 -19.48
CA PRO A 529 -10.98 5.64 -18.18
C PRO A 529 -11.97 5.12 -17.12
N VAL A 530 -11.46 4.68 -15.98
CA VAL A 530 -12.22 4.19 -14.82
C VAL A 530 -11.91 5.08 -13.60
N PRO A 531 -12.86 5.88 -13.09
CA PRO A 531 -12.63 6.72 -11.91
C PRO A 531 -12.61 5.89 -10.63
N ILE A 532 -11.49 5.92 -9.91
CA ILE A 532 -11.28 5.31 -8.60
C ILE A 532 -11.43 6.38 -7.53
N ARG A 533 -12.15 6.09 -6.44
CA ARG A 533 -12.40 7.03 -5.34
C ARG A 533 -11.76 6.57 -4.05
N LEU A 534 -10.96 7.42 -3.41
CA LEU A 534 -10.58 7.25 -2.00
C LEU A 534 -11.58 8.01 -1.10
N GLN A 535 -12.23 7.31 -0.18
CA GLN A 535 -13.13 7.85 0.84
C GLN A 535 -12.75 7.25 2.22
N PRO A 536 -11.87 7.91 2.98
CA PRO A 536 -11.38 7.37 4.24
C PRO A 536 -12.43 7.49 5.36
N THR A 537 -12.49 6.46 6.21
CA THR A 537 -13.39 6.34 7.37
C THR A 537 -12.65 6.50 8.70
N SER A 538 -11.32 6.47 8.68
CA SER A 538 -10.44 6.65 9.84
C SER A 538 -9.14 7.37 9.46
N PHE A 539 -8.46 7.96 10.43
CA PHE A 539 -7.18 8.65 10.21
C PHE A 539 -6.02 7.68 9.95
N GLY A 540 -4.97 8.18 9.32
CA GLY A 540 -3.73 7.45 9.03
C GLY A 540 -3.54 7.07 7.56
N PRO A 541 -2.44 6.35 7.25
CA PRO A 541 -2.11 5.95 5.90
C PRO A 541 -3.12 4.94 5.36
N LYS A 542 -3.53 5.13 4.11
CA LYS A 542 -4.46 4.30 3.37
C LYS A 542 -3.73 3.64 2.21
N ALA A 543 -3.92 2.34 2.03
CA ALA A 543 -3.38 1.59 0.91
C ALA A 543 -4.37 0.51 0.49
N ALA A 544 -4.42 0.21 -0.80
CA ALA A 544 -5.21 -0.88 -1.35
C ALA A 544 -4.60 -1.40 -2.66
N THR A 545 -5.03 -2.60 -3.03
CA THR A 545 -4.76 -3.20 -4.33
C THR A 545 -6.08 -3.27 -5.10
N ILE A 546 -6.08 -2.66 -6.28
CA ILE A 546 -7.17 -2.78 -7.25
C ILE A 546 -6.81 -3.88 -8.23
N THR A 547 -7.69 -4.87 -8.39
CA THR A 547 -7.47 -6.02 -9.26
C THR A 547 -8.41 -5.94 -10.46
N VAL A 548 -7.86 -5.87 -11.67
CA VAL A 548 -8.61 -5.88 -12.94
C VAL A 548 -8.58 -7.30 -13.51
N ILE A 549 -9.74 -7.95 -13.52
CA ILE A 549 -9.92 -9.30 -14.07
C ILE A 549 -10.42 -9.18 -15.50
N SER A 550 -9.70 -9.79 -16.44
CA SER A 550 -10.01 -9.72 -17.87
C SER A 550 -9.55 -10.98 -18.60
N ASN A 551 -9.82 -11.07 -19.91
CA ASN A 551 -9.23 -12.08 -20.80
C ASN A 551 -7.80 -11.73 -21.24
N ASN A 552 -7.08 -10.86 -20.52
CA ASN A 552 -5.67 -10.57 -20.75
C ASN A 552 -4.81 -11.81 -20.45
N PRO A 553 -3.86 -12.19 -21.33
CA PRO A 553 -2.98 -13.34 -21.17
C PRO A 553 -2.30 -13.38 -19.81
N ASN A 554 -1.69 -12.27 -19.38
CA ASN A 554 -0.86 -12.18 -18.19
C ASN A 554 -1.64 -12.23 -16.85
N GLY A 555 -2.86 -12.77 -16.86
CA GLY A 555 -3.73 -12.88 -15.69
C GLY A 555 -4.33 -11.55 -15.22
N PRO A 556 -4.90 -11.52 -14.00
CA PRO A 556 -5.44 -10.32 -13.39
C PRO A 556 -4.37 -9.24 -13.21
N LYS A 557 -4.68 -8.00 -13.58
CA LYS A 557 -3.76 -6.88 -13.42
C LYS A 557 -3.97 -6.19 -12.08
N GLU A 558 -2.95 -6.19 -11.24
CA GLU A 558 -2.96 -5.46 -9.96
C GLU A 558 -2.44 -4.02 -10.13
N VAL A 559 -3.12 -3.09 -9.45
CA VAL A 559 -2.77 -1.67 -9.38
C VAL A 559 -2.77 -1.25 -7.92
N LEU A 560 -1.59 -0.87 -7.42
CA LEU A 560 -1.43 -0.37 -6.07
C LEU A 560 -1.93 1.09 -6.00
N VAL A 561 -2.68 1.40 -4.95
CA VAL A 561 -3.16 2.75 -4.66
C VAL A 561 -2.92 3.10 -3.21
N SER A 562 -2.66 4.37 -2.94
CA SER A 562 -2.33 4.88 -1.62
C SER A 562 -2.94 6.25 -1.35
N GLY A 563 -2.94 6.68 -0.10
CA GLY A 563 -3.33 8.01 0.32
C GLY A 563 -3.13 8.16 1.81
N ASN A 564 -3.47 9.33 2.36
CA ASN A 564 -3.34 9.58 3.79
C ASN A 564 -4.55 10.35 4.33
N ALA A 565 -5.16 9.83 5.39
CA ALA A 565 -6.23 10.50 6.10
C ALA A 565 -5.67 11.30 7.27
N SER A 566 -5.31 12.56 7.02
CA SER A 566 -4.79 13.46 8.05
C SER A 566 -5.90 13.91 9.01
N ALA A 567 -5.58 14.03 10.29
CA ALA A 567 -6.47 14.62 11.28
C ALA A 567 -6.38 16.16 11.29
N PRO A 568 -7.46 16.87 11.68
CA PRO A 568 -7.34 18.28 12.06
C PRO A 568 -6.48 18.40 13.33
N ARG A 569 -5.86 19.57 13.54
CA ARG A 569 -4.98 19.78 14.70
C ARG A 569 -5.19 21.16 15.30
N LEU A 570 -5.90 21.21 16.42
CA LEU A 570 -6.14 22.41 17.20
C LEU A 570 -4.86 22.84 17.92
N ALA A 571 -4.57 24.13 17.84
CA ALA A 571 -3.61 24.83 18.68
C ALA A 571 -4.32 26.00 19.36
N VAL A 572 -4.24 26.04 20.69
CA VAL A 572 -4.89 27.06 21.52
C VAL A 572 -3.84 28.01 22.09
N ILE A 573 -3.94 29.29 21.78
CA ILE A 573 -3.00 30.33 22.22
C ILE A 573 -3.78 31.48 22.86
N ILE A 574 -3.33 31.95 24.03
CA ILE A 574 -3.86 33.16 24.67
C ILE A 574 -2.69 34.06 25.09
N ALA A 575 -2.87 35.36 24.92
CA ALA A 575 -1.83 36.35 25.22
C ALA A 575 -1.39 36.31 26.69
N ALA A 576 -0.09 36.55 26.94
CA ALA A 576 0.53 36.54 28.27
C ALA A 576 0.27 35.24 29.06
N ALA A 577 0.24 34.09 28.37
CA ALA A 577 -0.02 32.77 28.96
C ALA A 577 -1.31 32.70 29.81
N GLY A 578 -2.33 33.49 29.45
CA GLY A 578 -3.64 33.46 30.08
C GLY A 578 -3.74 34.33 31.34
N ASN A 579 -2.73 35.15 31.65
CA ASN A 579 -2.79 36.10 32.76
C ASN A 579 -3.52 37.38 32.33
N PHE A 580 -4.70 37.66 32.89
CA PHE A 580 -5.54 38.83 32.64
C PHE A 580 -5.07 40.10 33.36
N GLY A 581 -4.16 39.98 34.32
CA GLY A 581 -3.71 41.10 35.16
C GLY A 581 -4.73 41.47 36.24
N ASP A 582 -4.68 42.72 36.67
CA ASP A 582 -5.48 43.25 37.77
C ASP A 582 -6.81 43.83 37.27
N ALA A 583 -7.93 43.29 37.76
CA ALA A 583 -9.26 43.83 37.47
C ALA A 583 -10.03 44.07 38.79
N CYS A 584 -10.52 45.29 39.00
CA CYS A 584 -11.36 45.59 40.17
C CYS A 584 -12.73 44.94 40.05
N ILE A 585 -13.35 44.61 41.20
CA ILE A 585 -14.74 44.15 41.25
C ILE A 585 -15.66 45.19 40.58
N GLY A 586 -16.55 44.73 39.70
CA GLY A 586 -17.43 45.60 38.89
C GLY A 586 -16.80 46.10 37.58
N SER A 587 -15.50 45.87 37.37
CA SER A 587 -14.81 46.04 36.09
C SER A 587 -14.54 44.69 35.43
N PHE A 588 -14.05 44.70 34.19
CA PHE A 588 -13.67 43.50 33.47
C PHE A 588 -12.47 43.75 32.53
N ILE A 589 -11.76 42.67 32.19
CA ILE A 589 -10.71 42.67 31.17
C ILE A 589 -11.01 41.57 30.17
N ASP A 590 -11.00 41.90 28.88
CA ASP A 590 -11.19 40.94 27.79
C ASP A 590 -9.83 40.58 27.17
N LYS A 591 -9.61 39.29 26.91
CA LYS A 591 -8.49 38.79 26.10
C LYS A 591 -8.99 37.80 25.07
N MET A 592 -8.33 37.79 23.91
CA MET A 592 -8.67 36.85 22.84
C MET A 592 -7.89 35.54 23.03
N ILE A 593 -8.62 34.42 23.02
CA ILE A 593 -8.05 33.11 22.76
C ILE A 593 -8.04 32.89 21.24
N THR A 594 -6.88 32.56 20.70
CA THR A 594 -6.70 32.23 19.28
C THR A 594 -6.69 30.72 19.13
N LEU A 595 -7.65 30.22 18.36
CA LEU A 595 -7.82 28.81 18.02
C LEU A 595 -7.31 28.67 16.59
N SER A 596 -6.23 27.91 16.38
CA SER A 596 -5.63 27.71 15.06
C SER A 596 -5.69 26.25 14.65
N ASN A 597 -6.07 25.99 13.39
CA ASN A 597 -6.02 24.67 12.82
C ASN A 597 -4.71 24.48 12.05
N SER A 598 -3.77 23.78 12.68
CA SER A 598 -2.46 23.43 12.11
C SER A 598 -2.47 22.13 11.29
N GLY A 599 -3.62 21.48 11.15
CA GLY A 599 -3.80 20.26 10.36
C GLY A 599 -4.15 20.52 8.90
N HIS A 600 -4.30 19.44 8.12
CA HIS A 600 -4.66 19.48 6.69
C HIS A 600 -6.15 19.34 6.41
N CYS A 601 -6.96 19.10 7.44
CA CYS A 601 -8.41 18.94 7.35
C CYS A 601 -9.11 19.99 8.18
N ALA A 602 -10.32 20.39 7.77
CA ALA A 602 -11.13 21.33 8.52
C ALA A 602 -11.36 20.82 9.95
N LEU A 603 -11.21 21.72 10.92
CA LEU A 603 -11.38 21.47 12.35
C LEU A 603 -12.76 21.95 12.77
N THR A 604 -13.51 21.08 13.44
CA THR A 604 -14.85 21.35 13.96
C THR A 604 -14.79 21.47 15.48
N ILE A 605 -15.04 22.66 16.02
CA ILE A 605 -15.13 22.90 17.46
C ILE A 605 -16.59 22.76 17.88
N SER A 606 -16.86 21.84 18.80
CA SER A 606 -18.20 21.53 19.29
C SER A 606 -18.59 22.31 20.54
N ASN A 607 -17.62 22.70 21.37
CA ASN A 607 -17.89 23.47 22.58
C ASN A 607 -16.64 24.20 23.12
N ILE A 608 -16.84 25.32 23.82
CA ILE A 608 -15.82 26.02 24.60
C ILE A 608 -16.41 26.37 25.96
N THR A 609 -15.80 25.90 27.04
CA THR A 609 -16.29 26.10 28.41
C THR A 609 -15.21 26.65 29.34
N SER A 610 -15.64 27.21 30.47
CA SER A 610 -14.77 27.69 31.54
C SER A 610 -15.11 26.98 32.85
N SER A 611 -14.10 26.67 33.65
CA SER A 611 -14.28 26.10 34.99
C SER A 611 -14.74 27.10 36.05
N SER A 612 -14.78 28.41 35.73
CA SER A 612 -15.20 29.47 36.65
C SER A 612 -16.10 30.48 35.97
N ALA A 613 -17.16 30.91 36.67
CA ALA A 613 -18.06 31.96 36.22
C ALA A 613 -17.39 33.35 36.16
N GLU A 614 -16.24 33.54 36.80
CA GLU A 614 -15.46 34.79 36.75
C GLU A 614 -14.63 34.90 35.46
N PHE A 615 -14.46 33.80 34.71
CA PHE A 615 -13.84 33.78 33.39
C PHE A 615 -14.89 33.37 32.35
N ILE A 616 -15.55 34.37 31.75
CA ILE A 616 -16.69 34.19 30.87
C ILE A 616 -16.18 34.06 29.44
N VAL A 617 -16.37 32.88 28.84
CA VAL A 617 -16.17 32.72 27.39
C VAL A 617 -17.38 33.34 26.70
N ALA A 618 -17.15 34.23 25.73
CA ALA A 618 -18.25 34.86 25.02
C ALA A 618 -19.17 33.81 24.38
N ASN A 619 -20.48 34.03 24.49
CA ASN A 619 -21.47 33.12 23.95
C ASN A 619 -21.36 33.14 22.42
N VAL A 620 -20.76 32.09 21.85
CA VAL A 620 -20.65 31.97 20.39
C VAL A 620 -22.01 31.59 19.85
N LEU A 621 -22.52 32.36 18.87
CA LEU A 621 -23.95 32.37 18.50
C LEU A 621 -24.48 31.05 17.90
N SER A 622 -23.61 30.10 17.52
CA SER A 622 -23.98 28.73 17.15
C SER A 622 -22.75 27.81 17.07
N TYR A 623 -22.83 26.62 17.69
CA TYR A 623 -21.90 25.51 17.43
C TYR A 623 -22.51 24.57 16.37
N PRO A 624 -21.69 23.86 15.58
CA PRO A 624 -20.22 23.83 15.62
C PRO A 624 -19.54 25.05 14.96
N LEU A 625 -18.29 25.33 15.33
CA LEU A 625 -17.41 26.30 14.67
C LEU A 625 -16.42 25.58 13.76
N ASN A 626 -16.34 25.97 12.50
CA ASN A 626 -15.44 25.36 11.52
C ASN A 626 -14.23 26.26 11.26
N ILE A 627 -13.03 25.69 11.35
CA ILE A 627 -11.76 26.35 11.02
C ILE A 627 -11.08 25.54 9.92
N GLU A 628 -11.03 26.09 8.71
CA GLU A 628 -10.35 25.47 7.57
C GLU A 628 -8.87 25.20 7.86
N ALA A 629 -8.25 24.31 7.08
CA ALA A 629 -6.83 23.99 7.22
C ALA A 629 -5.95 25.25 7.12
N GLY A 630 -5.06 25.45 8.09
CA GLY A 630 -4.23 26.67 8.21
C GLY A 630 -4.97 27.91 8.71
N GLY A 631 -6.29 27.81 8.95
CA GLY A 631 -7.11 28.90 9.46
C GLY A 631 -6.91 29.19 10.94
N SER A 632 -7.45 30.32 11.39
CA SER A 632 -7.54 30.66 12.81
C SER A 632 -8.80 31.45 13.13
N LEU A 633 -9.28 31.32 14.37
CA LEU A 633 -10.44 32.00 14.91
C LEU A 633 -10.10 32.60 16.28
N GLN A 634 -10.50 33.85 16.50
CA GLN A 634 -10.33 34.51 17.80
C GLN A 634 -11.66 34.52 18.56
N VAL A 635 -11.63 34.07 19.81
CA VAL A 635 -12.78 34.07 20.72
C VAL A 635 -12.45 34.95 21.93
N PRO A 636 -13.32 35.91 22.31
CA PRO A 636 -13.10 36.69 23.51
C PRO A 636 -13.39 35.88 24.78
N VAL A 637 -12.48 35.96 25.74
CA VAL A 637 -12.65 35.51 27.11
C VAL A 637 -12.59 36.73 28.01
N ARG A 638 -13.56 36.88 28.91
CA ARG A 638 -13.69 37.99 29.85
C ARG A 638 -13.33 37.55 31.26
N PHE A 639 -12.40 38.24 31.91
CA PHE A 639 -12.20 38.15 33.35
C PHE A 639 -13.03 39.23 34.06
N GLN A 640 -14.01 38.80 34.85
CA GLN A 640 -14.89 39.65 35.64
C GLN A 640 -14.96 39.12 37.08
N PRO A 641 -14.09 39.59 37.99
CA PRO A 641 -14.04 39.09 39.34
C PRO A 641 -15.22 39.57 40.19
N THR A 642 -15.69 38.68 41.07
CA THR A 642 -16.79 38.90 42.02
C THR A 642 -16.32 39.01 43.48
N SER A 643 -15.06 38.66 43.75
CA SER A 643 -14.43 38.74 45.07
C SER A 643 -12.93 38.99 44.94
N PHE A 644 -12.32 39.59 45.97
CA PHE A 644 -10.91 39.95 45.99
C PHE A 644 -9.97 38.73 46.01
N GLY A 645 -8.74 38.93 45.56
CA GLY A 645 -7.66 37.94 45.56
C GLY A 645 -7.35 37.32 44.18
N SER A 646 -6.40 36.38 44.17
CA SER A 646 -6.00 35.66 42.96
C SER A 646 -7.08 34.70 42.49
N LYS A 647 -7.40 34.76 41.19
CA LYS A 647 -8.36 33.89 40.51
C LYS A 647 -7.66 33.07 39.46
N SER A 648 -8.06 31.81 39.32
CA SER A 648 -7.62 30.93 38.24
C SER A 648 -8.78 30.09 37.73
N ALA A 649 -8.71 29.73 36.45
CA ALA A 649 -9.66 28.83 35.82
C ALA A 649 -8.99 28.11 34.65
N THR A 650 -9.67 27.10 34.13
CA THR A 650 -9.27 26.38 32.92
C THR A 650 -10.36 26.59 31.87
N ILE A 651 -9.95 27.04 30.69
CA ILE A 651 -10.80 27.11 29.50
C ILE A 651 -10.60 25.81 28.71
N THR A 652 -11.67 25.09 28.43
CA THR A 652 -11.65 23.80 27.74
C THR A 652 -12.32 23.92 26.38
N VAL A 653 -11.61 23.52 25.32
CA VAL A 653 -12.07 23.51 23.94
C VAL A 653 -12.27 22.06 23.49
N THR A 654 -13.50 21.70 23.14
CA THR A 654 -13.84 20.37 22.59
C THR A 654 -13.98 20.48 21.07
N SER A 655 -13.28 19.61 20.35
CA SER A 655 -13.26 19.55 18.88
C SER A 655 -13.16 18.11 18.35
N ASP A 656 -13.12 17.96 17.03
CA ASP A 656 -12.84 16.72 16.29
C ASP A 656 -11.33 16.43 16.08
N ASP A 657 -10.44 17.24 16.66
CA ASP A 657 -9.03 16.89 16.81
C ASP A 657 -8.90 15.62 17.67
N PRO A 658 -8.15 14.57 17.24
CA PRO A 658 -7.88 13.39 18.06
C PRO A 658 -7.25 13.67 19.44
N ALA A 659 -6.58 14.81 19.60
CA ALA A 659 -6.02 15.28 20.88
C ALA A 659 -7.04 16.06 21.74
N SER A 660 -8.30 16.15 21.32
CA SER A 660 -9.41 16.80 22.04
C SER A 660 -9.80 16.02 23.31
N PRO A 661 -10.24 16.72 24.39
CA PRO A 661 -10.32 18.17 24.51
C PRO A 661 -8.96 18.82 24.81
N GLN A 662 -8.74 20.04 24.32
CA GLN A 662 -7.59 20.86 24.69
C GLN A 662 -7.97 21.91 25.72
N SER A 663 -7.05 22.21 26.63
CA SER A 663 -7.31 23.15 27.73
C SER A 663 -6.20 24.19 27.86
N VAL A 664 -6.58 25.42 28.22
CA VAL A 664 -5.65 26.49 28.58
C VAL A 664 -5.98 27.05 29.96
N ASN A 665 -4.95 27.26 30.78
CA ASN A 665 -5.11 27.86 32.09
C ASN A 665 -5.15 29.39 31.96
N VAL A 666 -6.05 30.00 32.72
CA VAL A 666 -6.20 31.45 32.83
C VAL A 666 -6.09 31.88 34.28
N SER A 667 -5.57 33.08 34.49
CA SER A 667 -5.39 33.67 35.82
C SER A 667 -5.67 35.17 35.78
N GLY A 668 -6.01 35.73 36.93
CA GLY A 668 -6.24 37.15 37.11
C GLY A 668 -6.21 37.49 38.59
N MET A 669 -6.10 38.77 38.90
CA MET A 669 -6.09 39.26 40.28
C MET A 669 -7.17 40.29 40.46
N ALA A 670 -7.91 40.20 41.56
CA ALA A 670 -8.84 41.22 42.00
C ALA A 670 -8.26 41.95 43.22
N PRO A 671 -7.50 43.04 43.02
CA PRO A 671 -6.97 43.78 44.15
C PRO A 671 -8.09 44.51 44.90
N SER A 672 -7.83 44.86 46.16
CA SER A 672 -8.76 45.62 46.99
C SER A 672 -8.34 47.07 47.14
N GLY A 673 -9.28 47.89 47.63
CA GLY A 673 -8.92 49.12 48.32
C GLY A 673 -8.11 48.82 49.59
N LYS A 674 -7.32 49.79 50.04
CA LYS A 674 -6.55 49.68 51.28
C LYS A 674 -6.74 50.94 52.10
N LEU A 675 -7.31 50.79 53.29
CA LEU A 675 -7.61 51.87 54.19
C LEU A 675 -6.32 52.35 54.88
N ALA A 676 -6.00 53.63 54.69
CA ALA A 676 -4.98 54.33 55.45
C ALA A 676 -5.59 55.57 56.07
N VAL A 677 -5.18 55.89 57.30
CA VAL A 677 -5.60 57.11 57.99
C VAL A 677 -4.35 57.90 58.33
N THR A 678 -4.34 59.17 57.95
CA THR A 678 -3.23 60.10 58.19
C THR A 678 -3.73 61.31 58.97
N GLY A 679 -2.83 61.98 59.69
CA GLY A 679 -3.16 63.04 60.64
C GLY A 679 -2.81 62.65 62.08
N SER A 680 -2.73 63.66 62.96
CA SER A 680 -2.40 63.43 64.37
C SER A 680 -3.63 63.00 65.15
N LEU A 681 -3.58 61.82 65.77
CA LEU A 681 -4.60 61.34 66.71
C LEU A 681 -4.51 62.02 68.08
N CYS A 682 -3.42 62.75 68.35
CA CYS A 682 -3.22 63.52 69.57
C CYS A 682 -3.52 65.00 69.31
N PHE A 683 -4.45 65.54 70.10
CA PHE A 683 -4.89 66.93 70.05
C PHE A 683 -4.05 67.83 70.96
N GLY A 684 -3.32 67.23 71.91
CA GLY A 684 -2.53 67.94 72.91
C GLY A 684 -3.38 68.56 74.02
N GLY A 685 -2.82 69.58 74.68
CA GLY A 685 -3.48 70.33 75.75
C GLY A 685 -4.45 71.36 75.19
N VAL A 686 -5.72 71.24 75.57
CA VAL A 686 -6.78 72.19 75.20
C VAL A 686 -7.19 72.95 76.46
N LYS A 687 -7.15 74.28 76.44
CA LYS A 687 -7.53 75.11 77.60
C LYS A 687 -8.96 74.78 78.05
N ALA A 688 -9.19 74.76 79.36
CA ALA A 688 -10.51 74.48 79.92
C ALA A 688 -11.61 75.36 79.27
N CYS A 689 -12.73 74.73 78.94
CA CYS A 689 -13.92 75.36 78.37
C CYS A 689 -13.73 75.89 76.93
N CYS A 690 -12.61 75.57 76.28
CA CYS A 690 -12.37 75.76 74.84
C CYS A 690 -12.61 74.46 74.05
N SER A 691 -12.62 74.56 72.72
CA SER A 691 -12.62 73.41 71.82
C SER A 691 -11.42 73.42 70.87
N MET A 692 -10.95 72.24 70.49
CA MET A 692 -9.88 72.04 69.51
C MET A 692 -10.36 71.08 68.44
N GLU A 693 -10.06 71.41 67.18
CA GLU A 693 -10.35 70.57 66.03
C GLU A 693 -9.06 70.02 65.42
N ARG A 694 -9.11 68.78 64.94
CA ARG A 694 -8.08 68.22 64.07
C ARG A 694 -8.74 67.50 62.91
N THR A 695 -8.11 67.66 61.76
CA THR A 695 -8.47 66.95 60.55
C THR A 695 -7.72 65.62 60.52
N LEU A 696 -8.46 64.54 60.29
CA LEU A 696 -7.90 63.24 59.92
C LEU A 696 -8.27 62.96 58.47
N SER A 697 -7.29 62.57 57.66
CA SER A 697 -7.51 62.21 56.26
C SER A 697 -7.65 60.70 56.16
N ILE A 698 -8.80 60.24 55.69
CA ILE A 698 -9.05 58.83 55.39
C ILE A 698 -8.78 58.63 53.90
N CYS A 699 -7.76 57.83 53.60
CA CYS A 699 -7.19 57.65 52.28
C CYS A 699 -7.34 56.20 51.80
N ASN A 700 -7.57 56.05 50.49
CA ASN A 700 -7.40 54.76 49.82
C ASN A 700 -6.01 54.67 49.20
N VAL A 701 -5.14 53.85 49.78
CA VAL A 701 -3.79 53.56 49.25
C VAL A 701 -3.72 52.22 48.49
N GLY A 702 -4.88 51.62 48.21
CA GLY A 702 -5.02 50.39 47.43
C GLY A 702 -5.20 50.66 45.93
N ALA A 703 -5.20 49.59 45.14
CA ALA A 703 -5.28 49.67 43.68
C ALA A 703 -6.72 49.74 43.15
N CYS A 704 -7.72 49.35 43.94
CA CYS A 704 -9.13 49.44 43.60
C CYS A 704 -9.88 50.39 44.52
N ASN A 705 -11.10 50.78 44.12
CA ASN A 705 -11.99 51.59 44.94
C ASN A 705 -12.15 50.98 46.34
N LEU A 706 -12.10 51.83 47.37
CA LEU A 706 -12.35 51.47 48.77
C LEU A 706 -13.69 52.07 49.17
N ASN A 707 -14.66 51.25 49.55
CA ASN A 707 -15.93 51.70 50.06
C ASN A 707 -15.87 51.82 51.59
N VAL A 708 -15.84 53.05 52.09
CA VAL A 708 -15.90 53.35 53.52
C VAL A 708 -17.37 53.53 53.89
N THR A 709 -17.92 52.57 54.62
CA THR A 709 -19.35 52.49 54.93
C THR A 709 -19.75 53.30 56.15
N SER A 710 -18.85 53.47 57.12
CA SER A 710 -19.14 54.26 58.33
C SER A 710 -17.87 54.77 58.98
N VAL A 711 -17.95 55.98 59.52
CA VAL A 711 -16.94 56.57 60.41
C VAL A 711 -17.67 57.17 61.60
N ALA A 712 -17.47 56.61 62.78
CA ALA A 712 -18.19 57.04 63.98
C ALA A 712 -17.40 56.72 65.26
N PHE A 713 -17.68 57.44 66.34
CA PHE A 713 -17.17 57.04 67.66
C PHE A 713 -17.88 55.79 68.15
N LYS A 714 -17.11 54.83 68.68
CA LYS A 714 -17.62 53.56 69.22
C LYS A 714 -18.65 53.77 70.33
N ARG A 715 -18.53 54.86 71.10
CA ARG A 715 -19.44 55.27 72.17
C ARG A 715 -19.74 56.75 72.05
N LYS A 716 -20.99 57.15 72.31
CA LYS A 716 -21.37 58.56 72.38
C LYS A 716 -20.57 59.24 73.50
N SER A 717 -20.01 60.40 73.19
CA SER A 717 -19.25 61.22 74.11
C SER A 717 -19.76 62.66 74.01
N ARG A 718 -19.99 63.30 75.15
CA ARG A 718 -20.29 64.74 75.20
C ARG A 718 -19.07 65.62 74.86
N HIS A 719 -17.88 65.02 74.84
CA HIS A 719 -16.60 65.72 74.64
C HIS A 719 -16.04 65.57 73.25
N TRP A 720 -16.43 64.52 72.52
CA TRP A 720 -15.88 64.19 71.19
C TRP A 720 -17.02 64.23 70.18
N LYS A 721 -16.91 65.09 69.16
CA LYS A 721 -17.91 65.23 68.09
C LYS A 721 -17.21 65.19 66.73
N LEU A 722 -17.80 64.45 65.79
CA LEU A 722 -17.44 64.57 64.37
C LEU A 722 -18.18 65.79 63.82
N ILE A 723 -17.43 66.80 63.40
CA ILE A 723 -17.98 68.07 62.89
C ILE A 723 -18.23 67.96 61.39
N ASN A 724 -17.31 67.31 60.67
CA ASN A 724 -17.49 66.98 59.26
C ASN A 724 -17.23 65.48 59.06
N ASN A 725 -18.19 64.79 58.46
CA ASN A 725 -18.10 63.37 58.14
C ASN A 725 -18.70 63.12 56.73
N PRO A 726 -17.87 63.05 55.68
CA PRO A 726 -18.33 62.82 54.32
C PRO A 726 -18.65 61.35 54.02
N PHE A 727 -18.62 60.45 55.02
CA PHE A 727 -18.86 59.02 54.86
C PHE A 727 -20.30 58.65 55.25
N PRO A 728 -20.99 57.73 54.53
CA PRO A 728 -20.44 56.75 53.58
C PRO A 728 -19.99 57.33 52.23
N ALA A 729 -18.83 56.89 51.75
CA ALA A 729 -18.29 57.31 50.45
C ALA A 729 -17.35 56.24 49.86
N THR A 730 -17.28 56.20 48.52
CA THR A 730 -16.31 55.39 47.79
C THR A 730 -15.09 56.23 47.44
N LEU A 731 -13.92 55.80 47.93
CA LEU A 731 -12.64 56.44 47.66
C LEU A 731 -11.97 55.75 46.48
N HIS A 732 -11.70 56.50 45.41
CA HIS A 732 -10.87 56.04 44.30
C HIS A 732 -9.41 55.81 44.74
N PRO A 733 -8.63 54.97 44.05
CA PRO A 733 -7.21 54.78 44.32
C PRO A 733 -6.45 56.11 44.43
N GLY A 734 -5.73 56.32 45.53
CA GLY A 734 -4.97 57.54 45.81
C GLY A 734 -5.79 58.72 46.33
N SER A 735 -7.11 58.62 46.41
CA SER A 735 -7.96 59.69 46.96
C SER A 735 -8.05 59.64 48.48
N CYS A 736 -8.25 60.82 49.09
CA CYS A 736 -8.50 60.99 50.51
C CYS A 736 -9.73 61.87 50.72
N LEU A 737 -10.50 61.59 51.76
CA LEU A 737 -11.51 62.50 52.29
C LEU A 737 -11.20 62.80 53.75
N ASP A 738 -11.38 64.06 54.10
CA ASP A 738 -11.07 64.58 55.42
C ASP A 738 -12.30 64.52 56.33
N ILE A 739 -12.08 64.04 57.55
CA ILE A 739 -13.00 64.20 58.68
C ILE A 739 -12.45 65.25 59.63
N VAL A 740 -13.33 66.03 60.23
CA VAL A 740 -12.96 66.98 61.28
C VAL A 740 -13.49 66.45 62.61
N VAL A 741 -12.57 66.15 63.51
CA VAL A 741 -12.88 65.70 64.87
C VAL A 741 -12.69 66.88 65.82
N ARG A 742 -13.67 67.17 66.66
CA ARG A 742 -13.61 68.21 67.70
C ARG A 742 -13.58 67.58 69.09
N TYR A 743 -12.70 68.10 69.93
CA TYR A 743 -12.69 67.87 71.37
C TYR A 743 -13.14 69.13 72.12
N LYS A 744 -14.12 69.00 73.03
CA LYS A 744 -14.56 70.07 73.95
C LYS A 744 -14.02 69.79 75.35
N ALA A 745 -13.17 70.69 75.86
CA ALA A 745 -12.36 70.45 77.06
C ALA A 745 -13.12 70.80 78.36
N THR A 746 -14.10 69.97 78.73
CA THR A 746 -15.00 70.23 79.88
C THR A 746 -14.73 69.35 81.11
N GLU A 747 -13.68 68.51 81.09
CA GLU A 747 -13.29 67.65 82.22
C GLU A 747 -11.80 67.76 82.56
N LYS A 748 -11.43 67.43 83.81
CA LYS A 748 -10.05 67.54 84.33
C LYS A 748 -9.10 66.44 83.87
N CYS A 749 -9.62 65.27 83.48
CA CYS A 749 -8.79 64.13 83.12
C CYS A 749 -8.78 63.90 81.59
N PRO A 750 -7.63 63.53 81.00
CA PRO A 750 -7.57 63.11 79.60
C PRO A 750 -8.53 61.93 79.36
N ARG A 751 -9.31 61.94 78.29
CA ARG A 751 -10.07 60.77 77.85
C ARG A 751 -9.75 60.46 76.40
N CYS A 752 -9.24 59.25 76.16
CA CYS A 752 -9.24 58.68 74.82
C CYS A 752 -10.67 58.33 74.39
N CYS A 753 -10.93 58.40 73.08
CA CYS A 753 -12.15 57.87 72.48
C CYS A 753 -11.80 57.05 71.25
N GLU A 754 -12.42 55.88 71.11
CA GLU A 754 -12.23 54.98 69.97
C GLU A 754 -13.07 55.48 68.78
N LEU A 755 -12.41 55.99 67.75
CA LEU A 755 -12.99 56.26 66.43
C LEU A 755 -12.96 54.98 65.59
N VAL A 756 -14.11 54.53 65.12
CA VAL A 756 -14.29 53.30 64.35
C VAL A 756 -14.58 53.65 62.90
N ILE A 757 -13.77 53.11 61.99
CA ILE A 757 -13.93 53.24 60.55
C ILE A 757 -14.23 51.84 60.00
N THR A 758 -15.36 51.67 59.32
CA THR A 758 -15.77 50.42 58.68
C THR A 758 -15.65 50.57 57.17
N SER A 759 -14.99 49.61 56.51
CA SER A 759 -14.75 49.62 55.06
C SER A 759 -14.73 48.21 54.48
N ASP A 760 -14.70 48.10 53.15
CA ASP A 760 -14.51 46.85 52.41
C ASP A 760 -13.02 46.48 52.19
N ASP A 761 -12.08 47.11 52.91
CA ASP A 761 -10.69 46.65 52.99
C ASP A 761 -10.66 45.24 53.60
N PRO A 762 -10.28 44.19 52.85
CA PRO A 762 -10.30 42.81 53.34
C PRO A 762 -9.29 42.55 54.46
N MET A 763 -8.23 43.36 54.56
CA MET A 763 -7.22 43.24 55.61
C MET A 763 -7.61 44.01 56.87
N ASN A 764 -8.33 45.13 56.72
CA ASN A 764 -8.77 45.98 57.84
C ASN A 764 -10.24 46.42 57.64
N PRO A 765 -11.22 45.50 57.68
CA PRO A 765 -12.62 45.84 57.44
C PRO A 765 -13.19 46.78 58.51
N VAL A 766 -12.60 46.74 59.71
CA VAL A 766 -12.86 47.69 60.80
C VAL A 766 -11.53 48.19 61.35
N LYS A 767 -11.27 49.50 61.22
CA LYS A 767 -10.11 50.17 61.81
C LYS A 767 -10.55 50.99 63.01
N ILE A 768 -9.94 50.73 64.17
CA ILE A 768 -10.19 51.48 65.40
C ILE A 768 -8.98 52.36 65.68
N LEU A 769 -9.21 53.64 65.93
CA LEU A 769 -8.18 54.64 66.25
C LEU A 769 -8.52 55.32 67.57
N ASP A 770 -7.56 55.40 68.49
CA ASP A 770 -7.74 56.15 69.73
C ASP A 770 -7.36 57.61 69.53
N VAL A 771 -8.37 58.51 69.53
CA VAL A 771 -8.11 59.95 69.60
C VAL A 771 -7.93 60.36 71.05
N MET A 772 -6.92 61.20 71.32
CA MET A 772 -6.56 61.61 72.68
C MET A 772 -6.37 63.12 72.77
N ALA A 773 -6.93 63.71 73.82
CA ALA A 773 -6.76 65.10 74.21
C ALA A 773 -6.69 65.17 75.74
N TYR A 774 -6.03 66.20 76.29
CA TYR A 774 -6.11 66.52 77.71
C TYR A 774 -6.47 67.99 77.90
N THR A 775 -7.18 68.28 78.99
CA THR A 775 -7.56 69.66 79.31
C THR A 775 -6.47 70.32 80.15
N ASP A 776 -6.03 71.51 79.74
CA ASP A 776 -5.12 72.35 80.53
C ASP A 776 -5.93 73.26 81.46
N TRP A 777 -5.81 73.01 82.76
CA TRP A 777 -6.52 73.72 83.84
C TRP A 777 -5.55 74.62 84.60
N ASN A 778 -5.66 75.94 84.44
CA ASN A 778 -4.88 76.94 85.19
C ASN A 778 -5.77 77.69 86.20
N GLU A 779 -5.18 78.28 87.26
CA GLU A 779 -5.95 78.88 88.36
C GLU A 779 -6.89 80.02 87.93
N TYR A 780 -6.61 80.68 86.79
CA TYR A 780 -7.47 81.72 86.19
C TYR A 780 -8.71 81.17 85.46
N SER A 781 -8.71 79.91 84.99
CA SER A 781 -9.85 79.33 84.25
C SER A 781 -10.94 78.77 85.16
N ARG A 782 -10.70 78.71 86.48
CA ARG A 782 -11.70 78.33 87.50
C ARG A 782 -12.84 79.35 87.64
N GLN A 783 -12.50 80.64 87.55
CA GLN A 783 -13.47 81.74 87.71
C GLN A 783 -14.43 81.82 86.50
N TYR A 784 -13.90 81.68 85.28
CA TYR A 784 -14.70 81.79 84.05
C TYR A 784 -15.67 80.63 83.82
N CYS A 785 -15.34 79.41 84.28
CA CYS A 785 -16.21 78.26 84.06
C CYS A 785 -17.26 78.05 85.18
N GLU A 786 -17.06 78.62 86.38
CA GLU A 786 -18.11 78.72 87.42
C GLU A 786 -19.09 79.88 87.14
N ASP A 787 -18.62 80.98 86.54
CA ASP A 787 -19.48 82.11 86.15
C ASP A 787 -20.30 81.84 84.87
N CYS A 788 -19.85 80.95 83.97
CA CYS A 788 -20.65 80.48 82.82
C CYS A 788 -21.75 79.46 83.20
N GLN A 789 -21.75 78.90 84.42
CA GLN A 789 -22.76 77.93 84.88
C GLN A 789 -23.95 78.57 85.63
N LYS A 790 -23.90 79.86 85.95
CA LYS A 790 -25.00 80.58 86.63
C LYS A 790 -25.46 81.74 85.74
N GLY A 791 -26.70 81.67 85.26
CA GLY A 791 -27.23 82.50 84.19
C GLY A 791 -27.02 84.02 84.33
N CYS A 792 -26.92 84.67 83.16
CA CYS A 792 -27.02 86.11 82.86
C CYS A 792 -26.66 87.08 84.00
N CYS A 793 -25.44 87.65 83.97
CA CYS A 793 -25.05 88.71 84.88
C CYS A 793 -24.61 89.97 84.10
N ASP A 794 -25.49 90.98 84.07
CA ASP A 794 -25.27 92.33 83.53
C ASP A 794 -24.37 93.17 84.45
N LYS A 795 -23.06 92.90 84.48
CA LYS A 795 -22.07 93.82 85.07
C LYS A 795 -20.83 93.99 84.21
N HIS A 796 -20.63 95.21 83.71
CA HIS A 796 -19.36 95.66 83.13
C HIS A 796 -18.24 95.63 84.16
N HIS A 797 -17.17 94.88 83.88
CA HIS A 797 -15.87 95.07 84.53
C HIS A 797 -14.69 95.06 83.54
N ASN A 798 -13.64 95.76 83.98
CA ASN A 798 -12.61 96.50 83.23
C ASN A 798 -11.48 95.63 82.66
N LYS A 799 -10.99 96.02 81.47
CA LYS A 799 -9.63 95.86 80.90
C LYS A 799 -8.88 94.53 81.15
N SER A 800 -9.02 93.60 80.20
CA SER A 800 -7.97 93.15 79.25
C SER A 800 -8.29 91.73 78.77
N CYS A 801 -9.19 91.61 77.78
CA CYS A 801 -9.21 90.44 76.92
C CYS A 801 -7.95 90.50 76.05
N GLU A 802 -6.97 89.63 76.31
CA GLU A 802 -5.99 89.32 75.28
C GLU A 802 -6.68 88.53 74.16
N ARG A 803 -6.46 89.03 72.94
CA ARG A 803 -7.02 88.57 71.68
C ARG A 803 -6.54 87.16 71.36
N GLU A 804 -7.28 86.13 71.75
CA GLU A 804 -7.17 84.79 71.15
C GLU A 804 -8.34 83.83 71.47
N CYS A 805 -9.47 84.34 71.97
CA CYS A 805 -10.73 83.59 71.98
C CYS A 805 -11.45 83.88 70.67
N LEU A 806 -11.36 82.95 69.71
CA LEU A 806 -12.33 82.85 68.62
C LEU A 806 -13.70 82.55 69.24
N ASP A 807 -14.63 83.45 68.97
CA ASP A 807 -16.08 83.48 69.16
C ASP A 807 -16.81 82.35 69.92
N ASP A 808 -17.73 82.83 70.77
CA ASP A 808 -18.96 82.22 71.27
C ASP A 808 -18.88 80.98 72.16
N CYS A 809 -18.57 81.27 73.43
CA CYS A 809 -19.14 80.55 74.58
C CYS A 809 -20.61 81.00 74.82
N CYS A 810 -21.51 80.71 73.89
CA CYS A 810 -22.96 80.78 74.11
C CYS A 810 -23.61 79.58 73.42
N ASP A 811 -24.48 78.90 74.16
CA ASP A 811 -25.22 77.72 73.72
C ASP A 811 -26.08 78.03 72.49
N GLU A 812 -25.88 77.28 71.40
CA GLU A 812 -26.94 76.97 70.42
C GLU A 812 -27.28 75.48 70.57
N ASP A 813 -28.08 75.16 71.58
CA ASP A 813 -28.89 73.93 71.64
C ASP A 813 -30.34 74.36 71.91
N GLU A 814 -31.08 74.73 70.86
CA GLU A 814 -32.54 74.58 70.86
C GLU A 814 -33.03 73.95 69.55
N SER A 815 -33.81 72.89 69.74
CA SER A 815 -34.73 72.23 68.80
C SER A 815 -34.14 71.36 67.67
N GLU A 816 -34.29 70.04 67.82
CA GLU A 816 -35.31 69.31 67.05
C GLU A 816 -35.54 67.90 67.58
N TYR A 817 -36.80 67.63 67.94
CA TYR A 817 -37.40 66.31 67.97
C TYR A 817 -37.76 65.92 66.53
N VAL A 818 -37.22 64.80 66.03
CA VAL A 818 -37.86 63.62 65.38
C VAL A 818 -36.77 62.77 64.73
#